data_AF-A0A6H0T2S8-F1
#
_entry.id   AF-A0A6H0T2S8-F1
#
_cell.length_a   1.000
_cell.length_b   1.000
_cell.length_c   1.000
_cell.angle_alpha   90.00
_cell.angle_beta   90.00
_cell.angle_gamma   90.00
#
_symmetry.space_group_name_H-M   'P 1'
#
loop_
_entity.id
_entity.type
_entity.pdbx_description
1 polymer ?
#
loop_
_entity_poly.entity_id
_entity_poly.type
_entity_poly.pdbx_seq_one_letter_code
_entity_poly.pdbx_strand_id
1 'polypeptide(L)'
;MNKNKLTLAIYGLFYTACASANLPQNGKVIIGEASINTHENNMTINQNSARVNIDWESFNIGKNNQVEFKQPDSKSIAYNRVTGGNASQIQGKLQANGRVFLANPNGVIFSKDAQVNVGSLLATTKELENPTQNLDKDSLKFVRKKAQEGKVENHGTIKAKGENGFVILAGDQVVNTGKIEAENYYKHESKTKTIRYCDDWYGDYACEMGWQNWENRTVTEETTIDTPAQVILASGENFTVELDDNSVYVDLDANTLAGLIENKGAIIAQNGYIELTAKGKEAVLDSAINNDGLLQATHVSQNAAGKITLSAPSIQLNEKSDIKADKLLSFTSPADETRQVNIDSKKGSKITAQTTEIKNLDKFKFTGTFERDDSDSFYSSSYEKQANRFDFNLKGKITIGSQYQDEKNFISGEALSAMLSSSERVTLFSNPTYDPNKREYDFGGIGLSGNIRPSIYKNSDSTLLLKAMNNIDINHANIDTQQGRLYLAMELLGRDAPRFGFVNSRINLNKGSWGLEHGGIRYYDYGSNLEEEARTPFTASFKDISLENVDDLVINGFDKLEMDGLKSQGRTNFYLNGGYANQVGNATRYVYAFKKDSERSNTENLIDRLMRSNKEHGYRRWAFSTDVEKGVKREFVNMFDLWAEPYSHLDTEINIKNSLFNINDGFVHLMAKNIHLTNSNFNLDYDRDISLDSTHANINKFGLNGNVVLDNSHIKVVGAEKTGVSPNPNWGAAGFFLVGDLLGKNQSSIYVKQHTGYGFRTDTNNQAISIRGETGPKDLSIKVVSTAGAARADVSPTNGPIYDDADAGFAATNPKGTSFVNTTVEFIAPNGAPAYLGGNGGYGSLLSFENSDVSFFEQPRVNNLNAVETTGSPMRQLSRREMLQALDRLNGISPSNLSSSQLGQIADQQAVFENQSLVEGNTEEKVVNLEVCSSQDKDQCESITIGDKNSQSRVSVGEIN
;
A
#
# COMPACT_ATOMS: atom_id res chain seq x y z
N MET A 1 42.72 -27.60 -63.34
CA MET A 1 44.04 -27.15 -63.88
C MET A 1 44.48 -26.00 -62.97
N ASN A 2 45.41 -26.10 -62.02
CA ASN A 2 46.75 -26.72 -61.94
C ASN A 2 47.86 -25.87 -62.63
N LYS A 3 48.68 -25.16 -61.82
CA LYS A 3 50.01 -24.52 -62.12
C LYS A 3 49.98 -23.30 -63.07
N ASN A 4 50.96 -22.37 -63.16
CA ASN A 4 52.13 -21.84 -62.38
C ASN A 4 52.74 -20.68 -63.25
N LYS A 5 53.60 -19.73 -62.85
CA LYS A 5 54.14 -19.12 -61.60
C LYS A 5 54.88 -17.80 -61.99
N LEU A 6 55.45 -17.06 -61.02
CA LEU A 6 56.32 -15.85 -61.15
C LEU A 6 55.58 -14.56 -61.58
N THR A 7 55.93 -13.36 -61.10
CA THR A 7 57.23 -12.89 -60.55
C THR A 7 57.09 -12.11 -59.22
N LEU A 8 58.21 -11.94 -58.50
CA LEU A 8 58.35 -11.37 -57.14
C LEU A 8 58.92 -9.93 -57.14
N ALA A 9 58.86 -9.25 -55.98
CA ALA A 9 59.33 -7.87 -55.68
C ALA A 9 58.44 -6.73 -56.23
N ILE A 10 58.17 -5.64 -55.51
CA ILE A 10 58.95 -4.98 -54.44
C ILE A 10 58.13 -4.83 -53.13
N TYR A 11 58.73 -5.21 -51.99
CA TYR A 11 58.30 -4.78 -50.65
C TYR A 11 58.98 -3.45 -50.30
N GLY A 12 58.25 -2.45 -49.79
CA GLY A 12 58.87 -1.19 -49.37
C GLY A 12 57.95 0.03 -49.29
N LEU A 13 56.76 -0.10 -48.69
CA LEU A 13 55.95 1.06 -48.30
C LEU A 13 55.90 1.13 -46.77
N PHE A 14 56.38 2.25 -46.24
CA PHE A 14 56.50 2.51 -44.81
C PHE A 14 55.11 2.54 -44.15
N TYR A 15 54.76 1.47 -43.43
CA TYR A 15 53.91 1.62 -42.25
C TYR A 15 54.76 2.24 -41.13
N THR A 16 54.93 3.56 -41.18
CA THR A 16 55.20 4.31 -39.95
C THR A 16 53.98 4.16 -39.06
N ALA A 17 54.03 3.21 -38.13
CA ALA A 17 53.12 3.19 -37.00
C ALA A 17 53.26 4.53 -36.29
N CYS A 18 52.24 5.38 -36.42
CA CYS A 18 52.20 6.66 -35.73
C CYS A 18 52.07 6.37 -34.24
N ALA A 19 53.18 6.35 -33.52
CA ALA A 19 53.18 6.16 -32.08
C ALA A 19 52.40 7.32 -31.46
N SER A 20 51.29 7.00 -30.77
CA SER A 20 50.51 8.01 -30.06
C SER A 20 51.41 8.75 -29.08
N ALA A 21 51.35 10.08 -29.07
CA ALA A 21 52.14 10.88 -28.15
C ALA A 21 51.77 10.51 -26.70
N ASN A 22 52.78 10.30 -25.85
CA ASN A 22 52.59 9.87 -24.45
C ASN A 22 52.17 11.01 -23.51
N LEU A 23 52.20 12.26 -23.97
CA LEU A 23 51.77 13.46 -23.25
C LEU A 23 51.04 14.40 -24.23
N PRO A 24 50.27 15.40 -23.75
CA PRO A 24 49.64 16.41 -24.61
C PRO A 24 50.67 17.14 -25.48
N GLN A 25 50.29 17.54 -26.70
CA GLN A 25 51.20 18.11 -27.71
C GLN A 25 50.73 19.49 -28.19
N ASN A 26 51.71 20.39 -28.37
CA ASN A 26 51.53 21.71 -28.97
C ASN A 26 50.45 22.57 -28.29
N GLY A 27 50.46 22.58 -26.95
CA GLY A 27 49.54 23.37 -26.14
C GLY A 27 49.77 24.88 -26.27
N LYS A 28 48.71 25.61 -26.56
CA LYS A 28 48.70 27.07 -26.73
C LYS A 28 47.64 27.70 -25.84
N VAL A 29 48.06 28.56 -24.90
CA VAL A 29 47.14 29.36 -24.08
C VAL A 29 46.46 30.40 -24.96
N ILE A 30 45.12 30.44 -24.93
CA ILE A 30 44.26 31.33 -25.72
C ILE A 30 43.64 32.42 -24.83
N ILE A 31 43.30 32.07 -23.58
CA ILE A 31 42.70 32.96 -22.57
C ILE A 31 43.34 32.63 -21.23
N GLY A 32 43.56 33.64 -20.40
CA GLY A 32 44.12 33.47 -19.05
C GLY A 32 45.62 33.26 -19.07
N GLU A 33 46.15 32.86 -17.92
CA GLU A 33 47.59 32.71 -17.68
C GLU A 33 47.90 31.30 -17.18
N ALA A 34 48.71 30.57 -17.94
CA ALA A 34 49.30 29.31 -17.51
C ALA A 34 50.68 29.08 -18.14
N SER A 35 51.54 28.35 -17.44
CA SER A 35 52.81 27.83 -17.95
C SER A 35 52.77 26.31 -18.06
N ILE A 36 53.15 25.77 -19.23
CA ILE A 36 53.19 24.33 -19.51
C ILE A 36 54.65 23.88 -19.40
N ASN A 37 54.94 23.04 -18.41
CA ASN A 37 56.28 22.54 -18.13
C ASN A 37 56.28 21.02 -18.31
N THR A 38 57.23 20.46 -19.07
CA THR A 38 57.31 19.01 -19.32
C THR A 38 58.68 18.47 -18.92
N HIS A 39 58.71 17.41 -18.12
CA HIS A 39 59.92 16.71 -17.69
C HIS A 39 59.70 15.20 -17.76
N GLU A 40 60.43 14.53 -18.65
CA GLU A 40 60.32 13.10 -18.93
C GLU A 40 58.86 12.65 -19.16
N ASN A 41 58.27 11.93 -18.20
CA ASN A 41 56.93 11.37 -18.29
C ASN A 41 55.85 12.26 -17.65
N ASN A 42 56.24 13.41 -17.05
CA ASN A 42 55.34 14.29 -16.31
C ASN A 42 55.20 15.64 -17.03
N MET A 43 53.97 16.14 -17.14
CA MET A 43 53.66 17.51 -17.53
C MET A 43 52.96 18.22 -16.38
N THR A 44 53.43 19.42 -16.01
CA THR A 44 52.80 20.28 -15.01
C THR A 44 52.36 21.58 -15.68
N ILE A 45 51.05 21.87 -15.60
CA ILE A 45 50.46 23.15 -15.99
C ILE A 45 50.28 23.96 -14.72
N ASN A 46 51.07 25.03 -14.54
CA ASN A 46 50.82 26.00 -13.47
C ASN A 46 49.91 27.10 -14.03
N GLN A 47 48.66 27.14 -13.58
CA GLN A 47 47.63 28.11 -13.94
C GLN A 47 47.60 29.22 -12.88
N ASN A 48 47.66 30.48 -13.31
CA ASN A 48 47.64 31.66 -12.44
C ASN A 48 46.29 32.38 -12.45
N SER A 49 45.55 32.33 -13.56
CA SER A 49 44.21 32.92 -13.68
C SER A 49 43.12 31.97 -13.19
N ALA A 50 42.00 32.49 -12.69
CA ALA A 50 40.87 31.67 -12.24
C ALA A 50 40.30 30.76 -13.35
N ARG A 51 40.35 31.21 -14.62
CA ARG A 51 39.98 30.41 -15.79
C ARG A 51 41.07 30.50 -16.86
N VAL A 52 41.33 29.40 -17.57
CA VAL A 52 42.29 29.33 -18.68
C VAL A 52 41.72 28.48 -19.82
N ASN A 53 41.95 28.90 -21.06
CA ASN A 53 41.69 28.12 -22.26
C ASN A 53 43.02 27.72 -22.90
N ILE A 54 43.24 26.43 -23.13
CA ILE A 54 44.42 25.88 -23.79
C ILE A 54 43.96 25.04 -24.99
N ASP A 55 44.26 25.51 -26.20
CA ASP A 55 44.13 24.71 -27.43
C ASP A 55 45.30 23.72 -27.50
N TRP A 56 45.03 22.47 -27.85
CA TRP A 56 46.00 21.39 -28.03
C TRP A 56 45.85 20.77 -29.43
N GLU A 57 46.95 20.30 -30.02
CA GLU A 57 46.87 19.45 -31.21
C GLU A 57 46.38 18.04 -30.84
N SER A 58 46.91 17.49 -29.75
CA SER A 58 46.42 16.26 -29.14
C SER A 58 46.57 16.30 -27.63
N PHE A 59 45.63 15.69 -26.90
CA PHE A 59 45.68 15.57 -25.45
C PHE A 59 45.59 14.09 -25.08
N ASN A 60 46.75 13.48 -24.85
CA ASN A 60 46.92 12.07 -24.52
C ASN A 60 47.77 11.95 -23.26
N ILE A 61 47.57 10.90 -22.47
CA ILE A 61 48.39 10.60 -21.30
C ILE A 61 48.72 9.11 -21.35
N GLY A 62 49.95 8.76 -21.73
CA GLY A 62 50.43 7.38 -21.79
C GLY A 62 50.38 6.67 -20.42
N LYS A 63 50.38 5.34 -20.41
CA LYS A 63 50.16 4.53 -19.20
C LYS A 63 51.09 4.86 -18.02
N ASN A 64 52.33 5.26 -18.30
CA ASN A 64 53.33 5.60 -17.28
C ASN A 64 53.54 7.12 -17.13
N ASN A 65 52.63 7.92 -17.68
CA ASN A 65 52.73 9.38 -17.78
C ASN A 65 51.73 10.08 -16.86
N GLN A 66 51.99 11.35 -16.58
CA GLN A 66 51.13 12.19 -15.75
C GLN A 66 50.96 13.59 -16.34
N VAL A 67 49.75 14.12 -16.24
CA VAL A 67 49.48 15.56 -16.36
C VAL A 67 48.94 16.06 -15.03
N GLU A 68 49.52 17.15 -14.51
CA GLU A 68 49.14 17.80 -13.25
C GLU A 68 48.80 19.28 -13.51
N PHE A 69 47.58 19.69 -13.17
CA PHE A 69 47.16 21.09 -13.15
C PHE A 69 47.30 21.65 -11.73
N LYS A 70 48.12 22.68 -11.56
CA LYS A 70 48.22 23.47 -10.32
C LYS A 70 47.50 24.78 -10.56
N GLN A 71 46.32 24.91 -9.96
CA GLN A 71 45.36 25.98 -10.20
C GLN A 71 45.21 26.85 -8.93
N PRO A 72 44.71 28.10 -9.03
CA PRO A 72 44.60 29.00 -7.88
C PRO A 72 43.75 28.44 -6.73
N ASP A 73 42.62 27.79 -7.04
CA ASP A 73 41.70 27.19 -6.06
C ASP A 73 40.94 25.98 -6.63
N SER A 74 39.98 25.45 -5.86
CA SER A 74 39.13 24.31 -6.22
C SER A 74 38.05 24.61 -7.26
N LYS A 75 37.69 25.89 -7.47
CA LYS A 75 36.65 26.34 -8.41
C LYS A 75 37.25 26.77 -9.76
N SER A 76 38.56 27.01 -9.81
CA SER A 76 39.32 27.42 -10.98
C SER A 76 39.19 26.41 -12.13
N ILE A 77 39.08 26.90 -13.37
CA ILE A 77 38.77 26.09 -14.55
C ILE A 77 39.96 26.05 -15.52
N ALA A 78 40.38 24.84 -15.89
CA ALA A 78 41.30 24.57 -17.00
C ALA A 78 40.52 23.95 -18.17
N TYR A 79 40.17 24.77 -19.16
CA TYR A 79 39.53 24.30 -20.39
C TYR A 79 40.60 23.88 -21.41
N ASN A 80 40.64 22.58 -21.70
CA ASN A 80 41.56 21.94 -22.63
C ASN A 80 40.78 21.53 -23.88
N ARG A 81 41.08 22.18 -25.00
CA ARG A 81 40.36 21.99 -26.26
C ARG A 81 41.27 21.31 -27.28
N VAL A 82 40.89 20.12 -27.75
CA VAL A 82 41.64 19.40 -28.78
C VAL A 82 41.16 19.83 -30.16
N THR A 83 42.10 20.35 -30.96
CA THR A 83 41.87 20.89 -32.31
C THR A 83 42.34 19.96 -33.43
N GLY A 84 43.16 18.95 -33.13
CA GLY A 84 43.62 17.95 -34.08
C GLY A 84 42.60 16.83 -34.37
N GLY A 85 43.03 15.84 -35.15
CA GLY A 85 42.16 14.77 -35.67
C GLY A 85 42.04 13.49 -34.84
N ASN A 86 42.66 13.40 -33.66
CA ASN A 86 42.76 12.18 -32.87
C ASN A 86 41.92 12.24 -31.57
N ALA A 87 41.33 11.10 -31.18
CA ALA A 87 40.69 10.92 -29.89
C ALA A 87 41.70 11.01 -28.73
N SER A 88 41.27 11.54 -27.59
CA SER A 88 42.08 11.65 -26.38
C SER A 88 42.19 10.30 -25.68
N GLN A 89 43.42 9.75 -25.64
CA GLN A 89 43.74 8.48 -24.98
C GLN A 89 44.36 8.76 -23.60
N ILE A 90 43.56 8.64 -22.55
CA ILE A 90 43.98 8.83 -21.16
C ILE A 90 44.23 7.44 -20.55
N GLN A 91 45.50 7.10 -20.34
CA GLN A 91 45.96 5.81 -19.82
C GLN A 91 46.74 5.94 -18.51
N GLY A 92 47.41 7.07 -18.30
CA GLY A 92 48.15 7.39 -17.08
C GLY A 92 47.34 8.21 -16.08
N LYS A 93 48.00 9.18 -15.45
CA LYS A 93 47.45 9.99 -14.36
C LYS A 93 47.05 11.40 -14.84
N LEU A 94 45.85 11.83 -14.47
CA LEU A 94 45.42 13.23 -14.58
C LEU A 94 45.14 13.74 -13.16
N GLN A 95 45.88 14.76 -12.72
CA GLN A 95 45.76 15.34 -11.39
C GLN A 95 45.40 16.84 -11.48
N ALA A 96 44.50 17.31 -10.62
CA ALA A 96 44.22 18.75 -10.46
C ALA A 96 43.67 19.06 -9.07
N ASN A 97 43.95 20.25 -8.55
CA ASN A 97 43.25 20.75 -7.35
C ASN A 97 41.92 21.44 -7.67
N GLY A 98 41.73 21.92 -8.90
CA GLY A 98 40.51 22.56 -9.39
C GLY A 98 39.80 21.77 -10.48
N ARG A 99 39.06 22.48 -11.34
CA ARG A 99 38.18 21.92 -12.37
C ARG A 99 38.95 21.76 -13.70
N VAL A 100 38.90 20.57 -14.29
CA VAL A 100 39.50 20.26 -15.60
C VAL A 100 38.38 19.95 -16.60
N PHE A 101 38.28 20.74 -17.65
CA PHE A 101 37.38 20.48 -18.78
C PHE A 101 38.21 20.02 -19.97
N LEU A 102 37.81 18.92 -20.61
CA LEU A 102 38.47 18.33 -21.78
C LEU A 102 37.44 18.14 -22.90
N ALA A 103 37.55 18.96 -23.95
CA ALA A 103 36.72 18.91 -25.14
C ALA A 103 37.51 18.31 -26.32
N ASN A 104 37.01 17.20 -26.89
CA ASN A 104 37.59 16.58 -28.08
C ASN A 104 36.51 15.93 -28.97
N PRO A 105 36.11 16.55 -30.10
CA PRO A 105 35.13 16.00 -31.05
C PRO A 105 35.48 14.65 -31.68
N ASN A 106 36.73 14.17 -31.53
CA ASN A 106 37.15 12.84 -31.95
C ASN A 106 36.89 11.75 -30.90
N GLY A 107 36.56 12.12 -29.66
CA GLY A 107 36.32 11.21 -28.53
C GLY A 107 37.31 11.40 -27.38
N VAL A 108 36.91 10.97 -26.18
CA VAL A 108 37.71 10.97 -24.95
C VAL A 108 37.59 9.60 -24.27
N ILE A 109 38.71 8.89 -24.13
CA ILE A 109 38.77 7.51 -23.64
C ILE A 109 39.71 7.44 -22.43
N PHE A 110 39.15 7.17 -21.26
CA PHE A 110 39.89 6.83 -20.04
C PHE A 110 40.04 5.31 -19.97
N SER A 111 41.22 4.79 -20.31
CA SER A 111 41.48 3.35 -20.32
C SER A 111 41.50 2.73 -18.91
N LYS A 112 41.52 1.40 -18.82
CA LYS A 112 41.42 0.64 -17.56
C LYS A 112 42.41 1.06 -16.46
N ASP A 113 43.63 1.44 -16.83
CA ASP A 113 44.69 1.80 -15.87
C ASP A 113 44.68 3.29 -15.49
N ALA A 114 43.80 4.10 -16.11
CA ALA A 114 43.76 5.54 -15.92
C ALA A 114 43.31 5.94 -14.51
N GLN A 115 43.97 6.96 -13.96
CA GLN A 115 43.66 7.53 -12.65
C GLN A 115 43.47 9.04 -12.78
N VAL A 116 42.21 9.49 -12.76
CA VAL A 116 41.85 10.90 -12.76
C VAL A 116 41.48 11.31 -11.33
N ASN A 117 42.20 12.28 -10.76
CA ASN A 117 41.92 12.84 -9.43
C ASN A 117 41.90 14.35 -9.54
N VAL A 118 40.72 14.96 -9.52
CA VAL A 118 40.52 16.38 -9.80
C VAL A 118 39.57 17.04 -8.78
N GLY A 119 39.46 18.37 -8.78
CA GLY A 119 38.38 19.07 -8.11
C GLY A 119 37.03 18.72 -8.75
N SER A 120 36.93 18.99 -10.05
CA SER A 120 35.82 18.53 -10.92
C SER A 120 36.33 18.13 -12.32
N LEU A 121 35.59 17.27 -13.02
CA LEU A 121 35.84 16.88 -14.40
C LEU A 121 34.65 17.24 -15.30
N LEU A 122 34.92 17.78 -16.48
CA LEU A 122 34.00 17.74 -17.62
C LEU A 122 34.76 17.11 -18.79
N ALA A 123 34.34 15.94 -19.26
CA ALA A 123 34.89 15.31 -20.46
C ALA A 123 33.80 15.25 -21.53
N THR A 124 34.08 15.83 -22.70
CA THR A 124 33.06 15.96 -23.74
C THR A 124 33.60 15.84 -25.16
N THR A 125 32.73 15.41 -26.07
CA THR A 125 32.98 15.52 -27.52
C THR A 125 32.59 16.88 -28.09
N LYS A 126 31.74 17.63 -27.40
CA LYS A 126 31.29 18.95 -27.87
C LYS A 126 32.33 20.01 -27.54
N GLU A 127 32.19 21.20 -28.10
CA GLU A 127 33.11 22.30 -27.87
C GLU A 127 32.33 23.51 -27.35
N LEU A 128 32.88 24.20 -26.33
CA LEU A 128 32.32 25.44 -25.81
C LEU A 128 32.08 26.43 -26.96
N GLU A 129 30.85 26.91 -27.11
CA GLU A 129 30.50 27.94 -28.09
C GLU A 129 31.31 29.21 -27.80
N ASN A 130 31.87 29.86 -28.84
CA ASN A 130 32.66 31.09 -28.72
C ASN A 130 33.62 31.10 -27.51
N PRO A 131 34.57 30.15 -27.43
CA PRO A 131 35.29 29.86 -26.19
C PRO A 131 36.13 31.05 -25.70
N THR A 132 36.54 31.95 -26.60
CA THR A 132 37.22 33.24 -26.33
C THR A 132 36.39 34.28 -25.57
N GLN A 133 35.07 34.09 -25.46
CA GLN A 133 34.13 35.01 -24.81
C GLN A 133 33.27 34.35 -23.74
N ASN A 134 32.95 33.06 -23.92
CA ASN A 134 32.01 32.36 -23.05
C ASN A 134 32.65 31.66 -21.85
N LEU A 135 33.98 31.44 -21.82
CA LEU A 135 34.61 30.72 -20.70
C LEU A 135 34.45 31.44 -19.35
N ASP A 136 34.34 32.76 -19.35
CA ASP A 136 34.16 33.56 -18.13
C ASP A 136 32.70 33.63 -17.63
N LYS A 137 31.77 32.90 -18.27
CA LYS A 137 30.37 32.77 -17.84
C LYS A 137 30.17 31.54 -16.96
N ASP A 138 29.13 31.57 -16.14
CA ASP A 138 28.71 30.39 -15.35
C ASP A 138 27.72 29.50 -16.11
N SER A 139 27.02 30.06 -17.11
CA SER A 139 26.29 29.33 -18.15
C SER A 139 27.21 29.03 -19.33
N LEU A 140 27.57 27.75 -19.50
CA LEU A 140 28.54 27.27 -20.49
C LEU A 140 27.88 26.35 -21.52
N LYS A 141 27.53 26.89 -22.70
CA LYS A 141 26.94 26.12 -23.81
C LYS A 141 28.01 25.42 -24.66
N PHE A 142 27.97 24.08 -24.71
CA PHE A 142 28.82 23.23 -25.54
C PHE A 142 28.04 22.72 -26.75
N VAL A 143 28.56 22.99 -27.95
CA VAL A 143 27.89 22.70 -29.22
C VAL A 143 28.60 21.62 -30.04
N ARG A 144 27.83 20.83 -30.80
CA ARG A 144 28.35 19.84 -31.76
C ARG A 144 29.25 20.52 -32.79
N LYS A 145 30.35 19.84 -33.17
CA LYS A 145 31.26 20.29 -34.26
C LYS A 145 31.36 19.34 -35.44
N LYS A 146 30.92 18.08 -35.31
CA LYS A 146 30.97 17.08 -36.38
C LYS A 146 29.62 16.39 -36.54
N ALA A 147 29.25 16.05 -37.78
CA ALA A 147 28.03 15.31 -38.10
C ALA A 147 27.92 13.98 -37.35
N GLN A 148 29.06 13.36 -37.04
CA GLN A 148 29.19 12.30 -36.05
C GLN A 148 30.43 12.61 -35.21
N GLU A 149 30.28 12.62 -33.89
CA GLU A 149 31.39 12.80 -32.96
C GLU A 149 31.90 11.44 -32.44
N GLY A 150 33.02 11.46 -31.72
CA GLY A 150 33.50 10.27 -30.99
C GLY A 150 32.60 9.90 -29.80
N LYS A 151 33.13 9.05 -28.92
CA LYS A 151 32.49 8.67 -27.65
C LYS A 151 33.20 9.30 -26.46
N VAL A 152 32.51 9.38 -25.32
CA VAL A 152 33.15 9.57 -24.01
C VAL A 152 33.10 8.25 -23.25
N GLU A 153 34.25 7.63 -23.02
CA GLU A 153 34.34 6.27 -22.46
C GLU A 153 35.22 6.25 -21.22
N ASN A 154 34.68 5.80 -20.09
CA ASN A 154 35.44 5.53 -18.86
C ASN A 154 35.54 4.02 -18.60
N HIS A 155 36.76 3.52 -18.64
CA HIS A 155 37.16 2.18 -18.18
C HIS A 155 38.05 2.23 -16.93
N GLY A 156 38.59 3.41 -16.59
CA GLY A 156 39.51 3.65 -15.48
C GLY A 156 38.82 4.09 -14.19
N THR A 157 39.54 4.85 -13.36
CA THR A 157 39.01 5.45 -12.13
C THR A 157 39.02 6.97 -12.22
N ILE A 158 37.86 7.59 -12.06
CA ILE A 158 37.67 9.03 -11.98
C ILE A 158 37.25 9.40 -10.56
N LYS A 159 37.94 10.35 -9.94
CA LYS A 159 37.61 10.92 -8.63
C LYS A 159 37.49 12.44 -8.68
N ALA A 160 36.38 12.96 -8.18
CA ALA A 160 36.16 14.39 -7.92
C ALA A 160 36.11 14.64 -6.41
N LYS A 161 36.86 15.64 -5.93
CA LYS A 161 37.03 15.97 -4.49
C LYS A 161 36.97 17.47 -4.19
N GLY A 162 36.60 18.29 -5.17
CA GLY A 162 36.56 19.75 -5.04
C GLY A 162 35.32 20.26 -4.31
N GLU A 163 35.37 21.53 -3.92
CA GLU A 163 34.19 22.28 -3.47
C GLU A 163 33.19 22.43 -4.63
N ASN A 164 31.93 22.05 -4.40
CA ASN A 164 30.95 21.80 -5.46
C ASN A 164 31.56 20.92 -6.58
N GLY A 165 32.06 19.75 -6.16
CA GLY A 165 32.81 18.79 -6.97
C GLY A 165 31.90 17.93 -7.85
N PHE A 166 32.21 17.85 -9.14
CA PHE A 166 31.38 17.14 -10.12
C PHE A 166 32.17 16.34 -11.15
N VAL A 167 31.51 15.35 -11.76
CA VAL A 167 31.97 14.64 -12.96
C VAL A 167 30.88 14.70 -14.02
N ILE A 168 31.11 15.43 -15.11
CA ILE A 168 30.25 15.45 -16.29
C ILE A 168 30.93 14.65 -17.42
N LEU A 169 30.27 13.62 -17.93
CA LEU A 169 30.66 12.92 -19.15
C LEU A 169 29.58 13.15 -20.21
N ALA A 170 29.89 13.87 -21.30
CA ALA A 170 28.88 14.36 -22.23
C ALA A 170 29.22 14.18 -23.72
N GLY A 171 28.33 13.55 -24.50
CA GLY A 171 28.54 13.34 -25.94
C GLY A 171 27.39 12.59 -26.62
N ASP A 172 27.58 12.13 -27.85
CA ASP A 172 26.56 11.31 -28.54
C ASP A 172 26.40 9.93 -27.88
N GLN A 173 27.50 9.34 -27.43
CA GLN A 173 27.51 8.11 -26.66
C GLN A 173 28.44 8.24 -25.46
N VAL A 174 27.94 7.87 -24.28
CA VAL A 174 28.66 7.92 -23.02
C VAL A 174 28.67 6.53 -22.38
N VAL A 175 29.85 6.00 -22.08
CA VAL A 175 30.02 4.63 -21.56
C VAL A 175 30.85 4.66 -20.28
N ASN A 176 30.32 4.11 -19.19
CA ASN A 176 31.07 3.83 -17.98
C ASN A 176 31.14 2.31 -17.73
N THR A 177 32.35 1.76 -17.76
CA THR A 177 32.67 0.38 -17.32
C THR A 177 33.67 0.37 -16.16
N GLY A 178 34.29 1.52 -15.88
CA GLY A 178 35.19 1.74 -14.77
C GLY A 178 34.47 2.23 -13.51
N LYS A 179 35.15 3.09 -12.75
CA LYS A 179 34.64 3.68 -11.51
C LYS A 179 34.61 5.20 -11.60
N ILE A 180 33.51 5.80 -11.17
CA ILE A 180 33.37 7.24 -10.94
C ILE A 180 33.00 7.45 -9.47
N GLU A 181 33.80 8.21 -8.74
CA GLU A 181 33.53 8.60 -7.36
C GLU A 181 33.55 10.13 -7.23
N ALA A 182 32.42 10.73 -6.89
CA ALA A 182 32.36 12.11 -6.44
C ALA A 182 32.23 12.09 -4.90
N GLU A 183 33.22 12.63 -4.21
CA GLU A 183 33.31 12.63 -2.74
C GLU A 183 32.74 13.94 -2.16
N ASN A 184 32.07 13.87 -1.01
CA ASN A 184 31.50 15.06 -0.37
C ASN A 184 32.61 16.00 0.09
N TYR A 185 32.52 17.29 -0.25
CA TYR A 185 33.46 18.28 0.24
C TYR A 185 32.92 18.90 1.52
N TYR A 186 33.55 18.54 2.64
CA TYR A 186 33.31 19.10 3.97
C TYR A 186 34.55 19.84 4.46
N LYS A 187 34.39 21.12 4.82
CA LYS A 187 35.46 21.93 5.40
C LYS A 187 34.93 22.85 6.49
N HIS A 188 35.52 22.77 7.68
CA HIS A 188 35.33 23.74 8.74
C HIS A 188 36.42 24.82 8.64
N GLU A 189 36.03 26.07 8.46
CA GLU A 189 36.92 27.22 8.45
C GLU A 189 36.63 28.14 9.64
N SER A 190 37.67 28.69 10.26
CA SER A 190 37.56 29.75 11.26
C SER A 190 38.24 31.00 10.71
N LYS A 191 37.47 32.01 10.34
CA LYS A 191 37.97 33.29 9.79
C LYS A 191 37.87 34.37 10.86
N THR A 192 39.01 34.92 11.27
CA THR A 192 39.03 36.11 12.13
C THR A 192 38.79 37.36 11.31
N LYS A 193 37.68 38.07 11.54
CA LYS A 193 37.45 39.41 11.01
C LYS A 193 37.47 40.45 12.12
N THR A 194 38.02 41.62 11.84
CA THR A 194 37.91 42.78 12.73
C THR A 194 36.60 43.49 12.40
N ILE A 195 35.64 43.45 13.33
CA ILE A 195 34.45 44.30 13.26
C ILE A 195 34.69 45.59 14.05
N ARG A 196 34.03 46.68 13.63
CA ARG A 196 33.78 47.79 14.54
C ARG A 196 32.54 47.51 15.37
N TYR A 197 32.53 48.00 16.60
CA TYR A 197 31.38 47.99 17.49
C TYR A 197 31.42 49.24 18.39
N CYS A 198 30.27 49.61 18.95
CA CYS A 198 30.15 50.64 19.95
C CYS A 198 29.77 49.99 21.29
N ASP A 199 30.63 50.08 22.32
CA ASP A 199 30.32 49.54 23.66
C ASP A 199 29.50 50.56 24.47
N ASP A 200 28.25 50.75 24.07
CA ASP A 200 27.32 51.69 24.69
C ASP A 200 25.87 51.16 24.71
N TRP A 201 25.09 51.64 25.68
CA TRP A 201 23.68 51.26 25.83
C TRP A 201 22.80 51.67 24.62
N TYR A 202 23.16 52.74 23.91
CA TYR A 202 22.46 53.15 22.68
C TYR A 202 23.01 52.48 21.41
N GLY A 203 23.99 51.57 21.53
CA GLY A 203 24.63 50.88 20.41
C GLY A 203 25.33 51.84 19.44
N ASP A 204 25.37 51.45 18.16
CA ASP A 204 26.06 52.19 17.10
C ASP A 204 25.68 53.68 17.02
N TYR A 205 24.44 54.03 17.38
CA TYR A 205 23.94 55.41 17.40
C TYR A 205 24.75 56.35 18.32
N ALA A 206 25.28 55.85 19.44
CA ALA A 206 26.15 56.65 20.32
C ALA A 206 27.48 57.00 19.64
N CYS A 207 28.03 56.08 18.84
CA CYS A 207 29.28 56.30 18.10
C CYS A 207 29.05 57.12 16.81
N GLU A 208 27.90 57.01 16.16
CA GLU A 208 27.51 57.89 15.03
C GLU A 208 27.30 59.34 15.48
N MET A 209 26.71 59.56 16.65
CA MET A 209 26.52 60.89 17.25
C MET A 209 27.78 61.46 17.91
N GLY A 210 28.89 60.71 17.93
CA GLY A 210 30.18 61.12 18.51
C GLY A 210 30.18 61.22 20.04
N TRP A 211 29.23 60.57 20.72
CA TRP A 211 29.19 60.48 22.18
C TRP A 211 30.10 59.38 22.72
N GLN A 212 30.40 58.38 21.88
CA GLN A 212 31.35 57.30 22.12
C GLN A 212 32.29 57.12 20.93
N ASN A 213 33.40 56.40 21.15
CA ASN A 213 34.35 56.06 20.10
C ASN A 213 34.11 54.66 19.55
N TRP A 214 34.27 54.50 18.24
CA TRP A 214 34.27 53.18 17.62
C TRP A 214 35.44 52.33 18.09
N GLU A 215 35.16 51.16 18.65
CA GLU A 215 36.16 50.16 19.00
C GLU A 215 36.28 49.07 17.95
N ASN A 216 37.46 48.43 17.86
CA ASN A 216 37.72 47.31 16.96
C ASN A 216 37.75 46.01 17.77
N ARG A 217 36.87 45.05 17.45
CA ARG A 217 36.87 43.70 18.03
C ARG A 217 37.21 42.68 16.97
N THR A 218 38.18 41.81 17.26
CA THR A 218 38.39 40.59 16.47
C THR A 218 37.31 39.58 16.83
N VAL A 219 36.51 39.18 15.85
CA VAL A 219 35.51 38.12 15.95
C VAL A 219 35.95 36.97 15.07
N THR A 220 35.94 35.75 15.62
CA THR A 220 36.09 34.53 14.84
C THR A 220 34.73 34.13 14.31
N GLU A 221 34.57 34.13 12.98
CA GLU A 221 33.43 33.51 12.32
C GLU A 221 33.81 32.08 11.94
N GLU A 222 33.01 31.12 12.41
CA GLU A 222 33.11 29.73 12.00
C GLU A 222 32.18 29.52 10.80
N THR A 223 32.71 28.91 9.74
CA THR A 223 31.98 28.62 8.51
C THR A 223 32.18 27.15 8.18
N THR A 224 31.08 26.40 8.13
CA THR A 224 31.10 25.04 7.57
C THR A 224 30.70 25.11 6.11
N ILE A 225 31.59 24.67 5.22
CA ILE A 225 31.31 24.44 3.81
C ILE A 225 31.00 22.96 3.65
N ASP A 226 29.80 22.63 3.18
CA ASP A 226 29.33 21.27 2.94
C ASP A 226 28.54 21.25 1.63
N THR A 227 29.22 20.89 0.53
CA THR A 227 28.68 20.96 -0.83
C THR A 227 28.51 19.56 -1.42
N PRO A 228 27.32 19.20 -1.97
CA PRO A 228 27.03 17.86 -2.47
C PRO A 228 27.86 17.52 -3.70
N ALA A 229 28.32 16.28 -3.78
CA ALA A 229 29.09 15.77 -4.91
C ALA A 229 28.17 15.29 -6.05
N GLN A 230 28.54 15.51 -7.31
CA GLN A 230 27.62 15.29 -8.45
C GLN A 230 28.24 14.47 -9.59
N VAL A 231 27.47 13.56 -10.18
CA VAL A 231 27.87 12.84 -11.40
C VAL A 231 26.77 12.91 -12.43
N ILE A 232 27.08 13.43 -13.62
CA ILE A 232 26.14 13.60 -14.72
C ILE A 232 26.69 12.93 -15.97
N LEU A 233 25.97 11.94 -16.50
CA LEU A 233 26.22 11.37 -17.82
C LEU A 233 25.13 11.93 -18.75
N ALA A 234 25.54 12.62 -19.81
CA ALA A 234 24.67 13.45 -20.63
C ALA A 234 24.78 13.12 -22.12
N SER A 235 23.64 12.98 -22.80
CA SER A 235 23.58 12.74 -24.24
C SER A 235 22.52 13.59 -24.94
N GLY A 236 22.98 14.53 -25.76
CA GLY A 236 22.17 15.53 -26.45
C GLY A 236 22.88 16.08 -27.71
N GLU A 237 22.20 16.90 -28.50
CA GLU A 237 22.78 17.57 -29.68
C GLU A 237 23.85 18.59 -29.25
N ASN A 238 23.47 19.42 -28.28
CA ASN A 238 24.28 20.38 -27.54
C ASN A 238 23.88 20.25 -26.07
N PHE A 239 24.66 20.83 -25.16
CA PHE A 239 24.25 20.96 -23.77
C PHE A 239 24.74 22.27 -23.16
N THR A 240 24.04 22.77 -22.16
CA THR A 240 24.45 23.92 -21.35
C THR A 240 24.75 23.44 -19.95
N VAL A 241 25.94 23.73 -19.44
CA VAL A 241 26.29 23.51 -18.03
C VAL A 241 26.08 24.82 -17.29
N GLU A 242 25.18 24.80 -16.30
CA GLU A 242 24.99 25.91 -15.36
C GLU A 242 25.81 25.61 -14.11
N LEU A 243 26.78 26.47 -13.81
CA LEU A 243 27.64 26.39 -12.62
C LEU A 243 27.10 27.34 -11.53
N ASP A 244 26.18 26.84 -10.70
CA ASP A 244 25.72 27.54 -9.50
C ASP A 244 26.76 27.39 -8.35
N ASP A 245 26.62 28.18 -7.28
CA ASP A 245 27.53 28.15 -6.13
C ASP A 245 27.60 26.76 -5.50
N ASN A 246 26.45 26.10 -5.34
CA ASN A 246 26.31 24.83 -4.62
C ASN A 246 25.80 23.67 -5.50
N SER A 247 25.50 23.91 -6.77
CA SER A 247 24.94 22.90 -7.66
C SER A 247 25.41 23.03 -9.11
N VAL A 248 25.24 21.95 -9.90
CA VAL A 248 25.53 21.96 -11.34
C VAL A 248 24.37 21.30 -12.08
N TYR A 249 23.86 21.98 -13.10
CA TYR A 249 22.78 21.49 -13.94
C TYR A 249 23.25 21.34 -15.38
N VAL A 250 22.69 20.36 -16.09
CA VAL A 250 22.94 20.14 -17.52
C VAL A 250 21.61 20.16 -18.26
N ASP A 251 21.39 21.22 -19.03
CA ASP A 251 20.28 21.30 -19.99
C ASP A 251 20.71 20.73 -21.35
N LEU A 252 19.78 20.12 -22.09
CA LEU A 252 20.03 19.40 -23.34
C LEU A 252 19.21 19.95 -24.50
N ASP A 253 19.90 20.25 -25.61
CA ASP A 253 19.27 20.34 -26.94
C ASP A 253 19.03 18.90 -27.46
N ALA A 254 17.87 18.63 -28.07
CA ALA A 254 17.48 17.28 -28.50
C ALA A 254 18.37 16.72 -29.64
N ASN A 255 19.04 15.59 -29.40
CA ASN A 255 19.99 14.96 -30.31
C ASN A 255 19.35 14.53 -31.63
N THR A 256 20.01 14.85 -32.75
CA THR A 256 19.62 14.35 -34.09
C THR A 256 19.93 12.87 -34.29
N LEU A 257 20.84 12.32 -33.49
CA LEU A 257 21.17 10.90 -33.40
C LEU A 257 20.53 10.28 -32.15
N ALA A 258 20.40 8.94 -32.11
CA ALA A 258 20.04 8.25 -30.86
C ALA A 258 21.14 8.46 -29.80
N GLY A 259 20.79 9.14 -28.72
CA GLY A 259 21.66 9.30 -27.57
C GLY A 259 21.73 8.01 -26.76
N LEU A 260 22.93 7.56 -26.40
CA LEU A 260 23.12 6.33 -25.62
C LEU A 260 24.00 6.58 -24.40
N ILE A 261 23.50 6.19 -23.24
CA ILE A 261 24.27 6.10 -22.00
C ILE A 261 24.33 4.64 -21.55
N GLU A 262 25.53 4.09 -21.39
CA GLU A 262 25.74 2.77 -20.80
C GLU A 262 26.52 2.87 -19.48
N ASN A 263 26.00 2.32 -18.39
CA ASN A 263 26.75 2.08 -17.15
C ASN A 263 26.81 0.57 -16.84
N LYS A 264 28.01 0.00 -16.95
CA LYS A 264 28.36 -1.40 -16.58
C LYS A 264 29.41 -1.42 -15.45
N GLY A 265 29.77 -0.25 -14.94
CA GLY A 265 30.76 -0.04 -13.90
C GLY A 265 30.11 0.37 -12.58
N ALA A 266 30.76 1.27 -11.85
CA ALA A 266 30.20 1.88 -10.65
C ALA A 266 30.24 3.41 -10.72
N ILE A 267 29.12 4.03 -10.34
CA ILE A 267 29.00 5.48 -10.14
C ILE A 267 28.56 5.72 -8.71
N ILE A 268 29.36 6.46 -7.95
CA ILE A 268 29.13 6.74 -6.53
C ILE A 268 29.21 8.26 -6.32
N ALA A 269 28.12 8.86 -5.83
CA ALA A 269 28.07 10.26 -5.41
C ALA A 269 27.80 10.31 -3.89
N GLN A 270 28.83 10.66 -3.12
CA GLN A 270 28.70 10.78 -1.68
C GLN A 270 27.97 12.06 -1.32
N ASN A 271 26.97 11.97 -0.42
CA ASN A 271 26.17 13.11 0.02
C ASN A 271 25.47 13.85 -1.15
N GLY A 272 25.18 13.13 -2.23
CA GLY A 272 25.27 13.68 -3.58
C GLY A 272 24.13 13.36 -4.53
N TYR A 273 24.37 13.65 -5.82
CA TYR A 273 23.42 13.51 -6.92
C TYR A 273 24.02 12.73 -8.09
N ILE A 274 23.25 11.82 -8.68
CA ILE A 274 23.58 11.16 -9.94
C ILE A 274 22.47 11.46 -10.97
N GLU A 275 22.86 11.88 -12.17
CA GLU A 275 21.96 12.01 -13.32
C GLU A 275 22.50 11.26 -14.54
N LEU A 276 21.67 10.41 -15.13
CA LEU A 276 21.88 9.90 -16.48
C LEU A 276 20.75 10.48 -17.34
N THR A 277 21.07 11.28 -18.35
CA THR A 277 20.09 12.04 -19.13
C THR A 277 20.37 12.00 -20.63
N ALA A 278 19.43 11.49 -21.42
CA ALA A 278 19.56 11.26 -22.86
C ALA A 278 18.35 11.79 -23.63
N LYS A 279 18.51 12.94 -24.29
CA LYS A 279 17.46 13.64 -25.06
C LYS A 279 17.68 13.47 -26.55
N GLY A 280 16.78 12.76 -27.22
CA GLY A 280 16.74 12.61 -28.68
C GLY A 280 15.60 13.42 -29.30
N LYS A 281 15.72 13.74 -30.59
CA LYS A 281 14.66 14.31 -31.40
C LYS A 281 13.68 13.22 -31.81
N GLU A 282 12.38 13.49 -31.72
CA GLU A 282 11.34 12.51 -32.09
C GLU A 282 11.51 12.02 -33.55
N ALA A 283 11.17 10.74 -33.78
CA ALA A 283 11.04 10.07 -35.08
C ALA A 283 12.30 9.58 -35.84
N VAL A 284 13.43 9.27 -35.18
CA VAL A 284 14.55 8.54 -35.84
C VAL A 284 14.97 7.26 -35.10
N LEU A 285 15.38 7.35 -33.83
CA LEU A 285 15.70 6.21 -32.95
C LEU A 285 15.51 6.67 -31.48
N ASP A 286 15.03 5.80 -30.60
CA ASP A 286 14.87 6.14 -29.18
C ASP A 286 16.23 6.33 -28.47
N SER A 287 16.38 7.46 -27.78
CA SER A 287 17.51 7.66 -26.86
C SER A 287 17.36 6.78 -25.62
N ALA A 288 18.46 6.16 -25.18
CA ALA A 288 18.43 5.09 -24.20
C ALA A 288 19.46 5.24 -23.08
N ILE A 289 19.03 4.85 -21.88
CA ILE A 289 19.90 4.56 -20.74
C ILE A 289 19.93 3.04 -20.54
N ASN A 290 21.12 2.46 -20.45
CA ASN A 290 21.35 1.06 -20.15
C ASN A 290 22.21 0.94 -18.88
N ASN A 291 21.62 0.46 -17.79
CA ASN A 291 22.33 0.18 -16.55
C ASN A 291 22.48 -1.34 -16.32
N ASP A 292 23.72 -1.81 -16.20
CA ASP A 292 24.16 -3.17 -15.82
C ASP A 292 25.27 -3.06 -14.74
N GLY A 293 25.13 -2.09 -13.83
CA GLY A 293 26.14 -1.78 -12.82
C GLY A 293 25.59 -0.95 -11.66
N LEU A 294 26.48 -0.50 -10.78
CA LEU A 294 26.12 0.24 -9.56
C LEU A 294 25.88 1.73 -9.85
N LEU A 295 24.76 2.26 -9.37
CA LEU A 295 24.50 3.69 -9.17
C LEU A 295 24.19 3.91 -7.69
N GLN A 296 25.03 4.65 -6.96
CA GLN A 296 24.86 4.90 -5.52
C GLN A 296 24.97 6.39 -5.17
N ALA A 297 23.87 6.98 -4.71
CA ALA A 297 23.82 8.35 -4.20
C ALA A 297 23.48 8.35 -2.70
N THR A 298 24.47 8.68 -1.86
CA THR A 298 24.29 8.64 -0.40
C THR A 298 23.82 9.98 0.19
N HIS A 299 23.29 9.96 1.41
CA HIS A 299 22.86 11.12 2.18
C HIS A 299 23.44 11.07 3.60
N VAL A 300 24.32 12.02 3.93
CA VAL A 300 25.03 12.08 5.22
C VAL A 300 24.70 13.36 6.01
N SER A 301 24.43 14.49 5.35
CA SER A 301 24.11 15.78 5.97
C SER A 301 22.75 16.35 5.56
N GLN A 302 22.32 17.47 6.16
CA GLN A 302 21.02 18.10 5.86
C GLN A 302 20.96 18.74 4.46
N ASN A 303 22.10 19.03 3.84
CA ASN A 303 22.19 19.65 2.51
C ASN A 303 22.23 18.61 1.36
N ALA A 304 22.10 17.32 1.68
CA ALA A 304 22.37 16.23 0.78
C ALA A 304 21.16 15.80 -0.05
N ALA A 305 21.36 15.58 -1.35
CA ALA A 305 20.27 15.15 -2.23
C ALA A 305 19.92 13.65 -2.07
N GLY A 306 20.92 12.77 -1.88
CA GLY A 306 20.72 11.31 -1.83
C GLY A 306 19.94 10.78 -3.04
N LYS A 307 20.14 11.41 -4.21
CA LYS A 307 19.21 11.38 -5.34
C LYS A 307 19.84 10.78 -6.60
N ILE A 308 19.06 9.98 -7.32
CA ILE A 308 19.38 9.48 -8.65
C ILE A 308 18.24 9.86 -9.61
N THR A 309 18.57 10.47 -10.75
CA THR A 309 17.63 10.71 -11.87
C THR A 309 18.05 9.89 -13.08
N LEU A 310 17.12 9.13 -13.66
CA LEU A 310 17.27 8.49 -14.97
C LEU A 310 16.27 9.13 -15.93
N SER A 311 16.77 9.87 -16.91
CA SER A 311 15.99 10.75 -17.80
C SER A 311 16.16 10.34 -19.27
N ALA A 312 15.28 9.46 -19.77
CA ALA A 312 15.30 9.01 -21.17
C ALA A 312 13.98 8.36 -21.59
N PRO A 313 13.62 8.35 -22.89
CA PRO A 313 12.43 7.65 -23.39
C PRO A 313 12.55 6.12 -23.29
N SER A 314 13.77 5.56 -23.26
CA SER A 314 14.02 4.13 -23.00
C SER A 314 15.05 3.95 -21.87
N ILE A 315 14.73 3.10 -20.90
CA ILE A 315 15.58 2.81 -19.74
C ILE A 315 15.61 1.29 -19.53
N GLN A 316 16.78 0.69 -19.71
CA GLN A 316 17.01 -0.75 -19.52
C GLN A 316 17.79 -0.96 -18.22
N LEU A 317 17.23 -1.79 -17.33
CA LEU A 317 17.86 -2.21 -16.08
C LEU A 317 18.21 -3.70 -16.22
N ASN A 318 19.46 -3.98 -16.59
CA ASN A 318 19.96 -5.33 -16.86
C ASN A 318 20.29 -6.10 -15.57
N GLU A 319 20.69 -7.37 -15.72
CA GLU A 319 20.81 -8.35 -14.63
C GLU A 319 21.72 -7.93 -13.46
N LYS A 320 22.67 -7.00 -13.68
CA LYS A 320 23.57 -6.47 -12.64
C LYS A 320 23.31 -5.01 -12.27
N SER A 321 22.21 -4.43 -12.77
CA SER A 321 21.75 -3.10 -12.36
C SER A 321 21.56 -3.08 -10.84
N ASP A 322 22.29 -2.22 -10.12
CA ASP A 322 22.11 -2.04 -8.68
C ASP A 322 21.97 -0.54 -8.37
N ILE A 323 20.75 -0.10 -8.08
CA ILE A 323 20.40 1.32 -7.90
C ILE A 323 20.12 1.59 -6.42
N LYS A 324 20.91 2.49 -5.81
CA LYS A 324 20.86 2.83 -4.39
C LYS A 324 20.76 4.34 -4.19
N ALA A 325 19.57 4.84 -3.85
CA ALA A 325 19.33 6.25 -3.59
C ALA A 325 18.82 6.44 -2.17
N ASP A 326 19.64 7.03 -1.28
CA ASP A 326 19.29 7.17 0.13
C ASP A 326 18.01 8.00 0.36
N LYS A 327 17.59 8.81 -0.63
CA LYS A 327 16.36 9.61 -0.62
C LYS A 327 15.44 9.36 -1.81
N LEU A 328 15.89 9.64 -3.03
CA LEU A 328 15.00 9.77 -4.19
C LEU A 328 15.59 9.14 -5.44
N LEU A 329 14.90 8.14 -5.99
CA LEU A 329 15.08 7.69 -7.37
C LEU A 329 13.96 8.31 -8.22
N SER A 330 14.30 8.96 -9.33
CA SER A 330 13.32 9.50 -10.27
C SER A 330 13.54 8.94 -11.67
N PHE A 331 12.47 8.43 -12.28
CA PHE A 331 12.42 8.11 -13.71
C PHE A 331 11.60 9.18 -14.41
N THR A 332 12.21 9.85 -15.40
CA THR A 332 11.60 11.00 -16.08
C THR A 332 11.99 11.04 -17.55
N SER A 333 11.44 12.00 -18.29
CA SER A 333 11.72 12.22 -19.72
C SER A 333 12.29 13.64 -19.90
N PRO A 334 13.38 13.83 -20.67
CA PRO A 334 13.93 15.15 -20.96
C PRO A 334 13.18 15.85 -22.11
N ALA A 335 12.07 15.28 -22.58
CA ALA A 335 11.24 15.83 -23.65
C ALA A 335 10.36 17.00 -23.18
N ASP A 336 10.19 17.99 -24.06
CA ASP A 336 9.41 19.20 -23.79
C ASP A 336 7.93 19.04 -24.17
N GLU A 337 7.65 18.24 -25.21
CA GLU A 337 6.30 17.96 -25.72
C GLU A 337 5.77 16.61 -25.19
N THR A 338 6.12 15.49 -25.84
CA THR A 338 5.63 14.15 -25.46
C THR A 338 6.52 13.51 -24.39
N ARG A 339 6.15 13.59 -23.11
CA ARG A 339 6.94 12.97 -22.04
C ARG A 339 6.63 11.49 -21.91
N GLN A 340 7.43 10.69 -22.60
CA GLN A 340 7.40 9.23 -22.51
C GLN A 340 8.60 8.65 -21.76
N VAL A 341 8.38 7.56 -21.02
CA VAL A 341 9.43 6.71 -20.42
C VAL A 341 9.02 5.24 -20.49
N ASN A 342 9.88 4.42 -21.07
CA ASN A 342 9.75 2.96 -21.12
C ASN A 342 10.87 2.30 -20.28
N ILE A 343 10.53 1.70 -19.15
CA ILE A 343 11.43 0.94 -18.28
C ILE A 343 11.27 -0.56 -18.57
N ASP A 344 12.37 -1.25 -18.84
CA ASP A 344 12.41 -2.71 -18.93
C ASP A 344 13.48 -3.28 -18.00
N SER A 345 13.07 -4.07 -17.00
CA SER A 345 13.96 -4.57 -15.95
C SER A 345 14.14 -6.09 -16.01
N LYS A 346 15.39 -6.55 -16.02
CA LYS A 346 15.76 -7.96 -16.05
C LYS A 346 15.90 -8.50 -14.63
N LYS A 347 15.55 -9.78 -14.45
CA LYS A 347 15.76 -10.50 -13.21
C LYS A 347 17.23 -10.38 -12.74
N GLY A 348 17.44 -10.11 -11.46
CA GLY A 348 18.74 -9.77 -10.89
C GLY A 348 18.98 -8.26 -10.71
N SER A 349 18.30 -7.41 -11.50
CA SER A 349 18.27 -5.95 -11.29
C SER A 349 17.74 -5.60 -9.91
N LYS A 350 18.32 -4.59 -9.25
CA LYS A 350 17.98 -4.13 -7.90
C LYS A 350 17.65 -2.65 -7.83
N ILE A 351 16.61 -2.32 -7.08
CA ILE A 351 16.18 -0.95 -6.77
C ILE A 351 16.00 -0.82 -5.25
N THR A 352 16.84 0.01 -4.61
CA THR A 352 16.79 0.31 -3.17
C THR A 352 16.78 1.84 -3.00
N ALA A 353 15.61 2.44 -2.78
CA ALA A 353 15.48 3.88 -2.59
C ALA A 353 14.37 4.22 -1.59
N GLN A 354 14.51 5.31 -0.80
CA GLN A 354 13.48 5.71 0.17
C GLN A 354 12.16 6.06 -0.54
N THR A 355 12.24 6.80 -1.65
CA THR A 355 11.12 7.07 -2.55
C THR A 355 11.58 6.84 -3.98
N THR A 356 10.81 6.06 -4.75
CA THR A 356 10.93 5.99 -6.20
C THR A 356 9.76 6.76 -6.82
N GLU A 357 10.05 7.73 -7.66
CA GLU A 357 9.09 8.72 -8.15
C GLU A 357 8.98 8.73 -9.68
N ILE A 358 7.75 8.62 -10.17
CA ILE A 358 7.41 8.74 -11.58
C ILE A 358 6.23 9.72 -11.70
N LYS A 359 6.47 10.94 -12.20
CA LYS A 359 5.42 11.98 -12.30
C LYS A 359 5.46 12.70 -13.64
N ASN A 360 4.32 13.32 -14.00
CA ASN A 360 4.20 14.26 -15.12
C ASN A 360 4.52 13.69 -16.51
N LEU A 361 4.35 12.37 -16.68
CA LEU A 361 4.48 11.69 -17.97
C LEU A 361 3.12 11.57 -18.67
N ASP A 362 3.17 11.60 -20.00
CA ASP A 362 2.03 11.42 -20.91
C ASP A 362 1.90 9.96 -21.38
N LYS A 363 3.03 9.25 -21.46
CA LYS A 363 3.11 7.80 -21.70
C LYS A 363 4.13 7.18 -20.74
N PHE A 364 3.77 6.06 -20.12
CA PHE A 364 4.67 5.34 -19.22
C PHE A 364 4.56 3.82 -19.44
N LYS A 365 5.67 3.10 -19.37
CA LYS A 365 5.68 1.64 -19.41
C LYS A 365 6.71 1.10 -18.43
N PHE A 366 6.32 0.15 -17.58
CA PHE A 366 7.26 -0.65 -16.79
C PHE A 366 7.01 -2.14 -17.05
N THR A 367 8.00 -2.83 -17.62
CA THR A 367 8.00 -4.29 -17.83
C THR A 367 9.13 -5.00 -17.09
N GLY A 368 8.95 -6.31 -16.92
CA GLY A 368 9.91 -7.19 -16.27
C GLY A 368 9.85 -7.15 -14.74
N THR A 369 10.96 -7.45 -14.09
CA THR A 369 11.03 -7.66 -12.63
C THR A 369 12.36 -7.17 -12.05
N PHE A 370 12.36 -6.85 -10.76
CA PHE A 370 13.52 -6.41 -10.01
C PHE A 370 13.42 -6.85 -8.54
N GLU A 371 14.54 -6.79 -7.84
CA GLU A 371 14.69 -7.11 -6.43
C GLU A 371 15.09 -5.83 -5.65
N ARG A 372 15.26 -5.95 -4.33
CA ARG A 372 16.00 -4.97 -3.52
C ARG A 372 17.29 -5.62 -3.02
N ASP A 373 18.20 -4.83 -2.47
CA ASP A 373 19.34 -5.43 -1.77
C ASP A 373 18.95 -5.99 -0.39
N ASP A 374 19.81 -6.88 0.13
CA ASP A 374 19.61 -7.59 1.40
C ASP A 374 19.91 -6.72 2.64
N SER A 375 20.20 -5.43 2.45
CA SER A 375 20.46 -4.53 3.56
C SER A 375 19.20 -4.22 4.37
N ASP A 376 19.41 -3.66 5.55
CA ASP A 376 18.34 -3.09 6.39
C ASP A 376 18.03 -1.62 6.03
N SER A 377 18.53 -1.12 4.88
CA SER A 377 18.14 0.20 4.36
C SER A 377 16.62 0.26 4.19
N PHE A 378 15.96 1.19 4.89
CA PHE A 378 14.50 1.32 4.91
C PHE A 378 13.76 0.06 5.42
N TYR A 379 14.40 -0.80 6.22
CA TYR A 379 13.76 -1.93 6.89
C TYR A 379 14.09 -1.95 8.38
N SER A 380 13.06 -2.00 9.22
CA SER A 380 13.21 -2.23 10.66
C SER A 380 12.90 -3.68 10.98
N SER A 381 13.92 -4.42 11.45
CA SER A 381 13.76 -5.78 11.96
C SER A 381 12.89 -5.83 13.22
N SER A 382 13.02 -4.86 14.12
CA SER A 382 12.25 -4.77 15.37
C SER A 382 10.73 -4.62 15.18
N TYR A 383 10.31 -4.10 14.02
CA TYR A 383 8.89 -3.90 13.68
C TYR A 383 8.46 -4.71 12.45
N GLU A 384 9.36 -5.54 11.88
CA GLU A 384 9.20 -6.22 10.60
C GLU A 384 8.59 -5.31 9.50
N LYS A 385 9.08 -4.08 9.40
CA LYS A 385 8.43 -3.01 8.63
C LYS A 385 9.39 -2.37 7.63
N GLN A 386 8.94 -2.26 6.38
CA GLN A 386 9.58 -1.45 5.35
C GLN A 386 9.17 0.04 5.49
N ALA A 387 10.02 0.96 5.01
CA ALA A 387 9.81 2.41 5.07
C ALA A 387 10.07 3.10 3.71
N ASN A 388 10.17 2.32 2.64
CA ASN A 388 10.36 2.81 1.27
C ASN A 388 9.09 2.65 0.44
N ARG A 389 8.95 3.48 -0.62
CA ARG A 389 7.73 3.54 -1.44
C ARG A 389 7.98 3.83 -2.92
N PHE A 390 7.03 3.43 -3.76
CA PHE A 390 6.92 3.83 -5.16
C PHE A 390 5.70 4.75 -5.32
N ASP A 391 5.91 5.99 -5.79
CA ASP A 391 4.84 6.97 -6.00
C ASP A 391 4.73 7.35 -7.48
N PHE A 392 3.65 6.89 -8.12
CA PHE A 392 3.30 7.18 -9.52
C PHE A 392 2.20 8.24 -9.57
N ASN A 393 2.43 9.31 -10.33
CA ASN A 393 1.44 10.34 -10.64
C ASN A 393 1.43 10.59 -12.16
N LEU A 394 0.58 9.84 -12.86
CA LEU A 394 0.55 9.75 -14.32
C LEU A 394 -0.69 10.43 -14.88
N LYS A 395 -0.56 11.05 -16.05
CA LYS A 395 -1.68 11.67 -16.76
C LYS A 395 -2.49 10.61 -17.51
N GLY A 396 -3.81 10.63 -17.40
CA GLY A 396 -4.71 9.69 -18.07
C GLY A 396 -4.70 8.28 -17.46
N LYS A 397 -5.42 7.36 -18.12
CA LYS A 397 -5.63 5.98 -17.63
C LYS A 397 -4.33 5.21 -17.40
N ILE A 398 -4.30 4.41 -16.33
CA ILE A 398 -3.25 3.44 -16.01
C ILE A 398 -3.80 2.02 -16.17
N THR A 399 -3.07 1.14 -16.85
CA THR A 399 -3.45 -0.28 -17.04
C THR A 399 -2.39 -1.20 -16.44
N ILE A 400 -2.81 -2.20 -15.67
CA ILE A 400 -1.97 -3.22 -15.05
C ILE A 400 -2.39 -4.59 -15.57
N GLY A 401 -1.44 -5.38 -16.06
CA GLY A 401 -1.74 -6.71 -16.59
C GLY A 401 -0.56 -7.44 -17.20
N SER A 402 -0.87 -8.47 -18.00
CA SER A 402 0.10 -9.30 -18.71
C SER A 402 0.41 -8.83 -20.14
N GLN A 403 -0.44 -7.98 -20.73
CA GLN A 403 -0.34 -7.52 -22.12
C GLN A 403 -0.37 -6.00 -22.18
N TYR A 404 0.55 -5.41 -22.94
CA TYR A 404 0.53 -3.98 -23.23
C TYR A 404 -0.59 -3.69 -24.25
N GLN A 405 -1.54 -2.84 -23.87
CA GLN A 405 -2.67 -2.43 -24.70
C GLN A 405 -2.75 -0.90 -24.76
N ASP A 406 -3.22 -0.38 -25.90
CA ASP A 406 -3.66 1.01 -26.12
C ASP A 406 -2.62 2.14 -26.03
N GLU A 407 -1.31 1.86 -26.09
CA GLU A 407 -0.22 2.86 -26.07
C GLU A 407 -0.22 3.88 -24.90
N LYS A 408 -1.00 3.63 -23.85
CA LYS A 408 -1.12 4.47 -22.65
C LYS A 408 -0.15 4.03 -21.54
N ASN A 409 -0.37 4.51 -20.31
CA ASN A 409 0.39 4.12 -19.13
C ASN A 409 0.17 2.64 -18.79
N PHE A 410 1.25 1.87 -18.66
CA PHE A 410 1.20 0.44 -18.37
C PHE A 410 2.24 -0.01 -17.34
N ILE A 411 1.83 -0.91 -16.44
CA ILE A 411 2.71 -1.60 -15.51
C ILE A 411 2.44 -3.10 -15.63
N SER A 412 3.47 -3.91 -15.92
CA SER A 412 3.29 -5.36 -15.95
C SER A 412 2.95 -5.91 -14.56
N GLY A 413 2.19 -7.01 -14.50
CA GLY A 413 1.91 -7.67 -13.23
C GLY A 413 3.16 -8.11 -12.47
N GLU A 414 4.24 -8.47 -13.19
CA GLU A 414 5.55 -8.76 -12.62
C GLU A 414 6.21 -7.53 -12.01
N ALA A 415 6.18 -6.37 -12.69
CA ALA A 415 6.76 -5.13 -12.20
C ALA A 415 6.02 -4.63 -10.95
N LEU A 416 4.67 -4.69 -10.95
CA LEU A 416 3.89 -4.35 -9.76
C LEU A 416 4.16 -5.32 -8.60
N SER A 417 4.30 -6.62 -8.88
CA SER A 417 4.66 -7.62 -7.88
C SER A 417 6.04 -7.35 -7.28
N ALA A 418 7.03 -6.95 -8.09
CA ALA A 418 8.36 -6.54 -7.63
C ALA A 418 8.34 -5.28 -6.76
N MET A 419 7.57 -4.25 -7.15
CA MET A 419 7.38 -3.03 -6.36
C MET A 419 6.77 -3.34 -4.97
N LEU A 420 5.70 -4.14 -4.92
CA LEU A 420 5.06 -4.56 -3.67
C LEU A 420 5.96 -5.48 -2.83
N SER A 421 6.74 -6.35 -3.48
CA SER A 421 7.69 -7.23 -2.78
C SER A 421 8.79 -6.43 -2.07
N SER A 422 9.22 -5.32 -2.67
CA SER A 422 10.39 -4.55 -2.24
C SER A 422 10.08 -3.28 -1.46
N SER A 423 8.80 -2.94 -1.17
CA SER A 423 8.43 -1.67 -0.55
C SER A 423 7.24 -1.74 0.41
N GLU A 424 7.13 -0.74 1.30
CA GLU A 424 5.97 -0.53 2.19
C GLU A 424 4.71 -0.15 1.41
N ARG A 425 4.86 0.65 0.35
CA ARG A 425 3.72 1.20 -0.39
C ARG A 425 4.02 1.44 -1.87
N VAL A 426 3.05 1.08 -2.70
CA VAL A 426 2.96 1.47 -4.11
C VAL A 426 1.72 2.34 -4.30
N THR A 427 1.91 3.61 -4.64
CA THR A 427 0.85 4.58 -4.91
C THR A 427 0.68 4.73 -6.42
N LEU A 428 -0.48 4.38 -6.97
CA LEU A 428 -0.83 4.63 -8.38
C LEU A 428 -1.91 5.71 -8.45
N PHE A 429 -1.54 6.93 -8.85
CA PHE A 429 -2.47 8.03 -9.06
C PHE A 429 -2.64 8.32 -10.56
N SER A 430 -3.85 8.08 -11.07
CA SER A 430 -4.28 8.47 -12.41
C SER A 430 -4.96 9.85 -12.34
N ASN A 431 -4.30 10.86 -12.91
CA ASN A 431 -4.77 12.25 -12.98
C ASN A 431 -5.49 12.53 -14.31
N PRO A 432 -6.42 13.50 -14.35
CA PRO A 432 -7.11 13.85 -15.58
C PRO A 432 -6.14 14.51 -16.57
N THR A 433 -6.38 14.33 -17.86
CA THR A 433 -5.68 15.02 -18.93
C THR A 433 -6.68 15.59 -19.93
N TYR A 434 -6.32 16.73 -20.53
CA TYR A 434 -7.13 17.37 -21.56
C TYR A 434 -6.56 17.01 -22.94
N ASP A 435 -7.37 16.41 -23.80
CA ASP A 435 -7.02 16.15 -25.20
C ASP A 435 -7.40 17.40 -26.04
N PRO A 436 -6.44 18.25 -26.45
CA PRO A 436 -6.75 19.48 -27.18
C PRO A 436 -7.30 19.21 -28.59
N ASN A 437 -7.06 18.02 -29.14
CA ASN A 437 -7.55 17.64 -30.47
C ASN A 437 -9.02 17.23 -30.42
N LYS A 438 -9.45 16.55 -29.34
CA LYS A 438 -10.86 16.18 -29.11
C LYS A 438 -11.66 17.25 -28.37
N ARG A 439 -10.99 18.14 -27.64
CA ARG A 439 -11.59 19.09 -26.68
C ARG A 439 -12.34 18.39 -25.54
N GLU A 440 -11.86 17.23 -25.14
CA GLU A 440 -12.43 16.38 -24.10
C GLU A 440 -11.41 16.14 -22.98
N TYR A 441 -11.90 15.92 -21.76
CA TYR A 441 -11.07 15.46 -20.65
C TYR A 441 -11.09 13.93 -20.58
N ASP A 442 -9.94 13.29 -20.70
CA ASP A 442 -9.73 11.92 -20.20
C ASP A 442 -9.51 12.04 -18.68
N PHE A 443 -10.58 11.82 -17.91
CA PHE A 443 -10.54 11.84 -16.44
C PHE A 443 -9.71 10.70 -15.83
N GLY A 444 -9.05 9.88 -16.65
CA GLY A 444 -8.20 8.79 -16.25
C GLY A 444 -9.00 7.56 -15.84
N GLY A 445 -8.43 6.81 -14.89
CA GLY A 445 -8.95 5.55 -14.39
C GLY A 445 -7.84 4.52 -14.23
N ILE A 446 -8.11 3.44 -13.49
CA ILE A 446 -7.14 2.36 -13.25
C ILE A 446 -7.77 1.02 -13.62
N GLY A 447 -7.17 0.30 -14.57
CA GLY A 447 -7.52 -1.08 -14.89
C GLY A 447 -6.50 -2.05 -14.27
N LEU A 448 -6.94 -3.09 -13.57
CA LEU A 448 -6.06 -4.13 -12.99
C LEU A 448 -6.52 -5.53 -13.39
N SER A 449 -5.58 -6.34 -13.92
CA SER A 449 -5.84 -7.68 -14.43
C SER A 449 -4.63 -8.61 -14.27
N GLY A 450 -4.83 -9.91 -14.48
CA GLY A 450 -3.75 -10.90 -14.51
C GLY A 450 -3.21 -11.28 -13.12
N ASN A 451 -2.03 -11.89 -13.09
CA ASN A 451 -1.42 -12.38 -11.85
C ASN A 451 -0.60 -11.26 -11.16
N ILE A 452 -0.95 -10.94 -9.91
CA ILE A 452 -0.16 -10.09 -9.02
C ILE A 452 0.26 -10.97 -7.83
N ARG A 453 1.55 -11.31 -7.73
CA ARG A 453 2.07 -12.29 -6.78
C ARG A 453 3.33 -11.79 -6.09
N PRO A 454 3.21 -10.84 -5.14
CA PRO A 454 4.36 -10.35 -4.40
C PRO A 454 4.86 -11.39 -3.38
N SER A 455 6.17 -11.39 -3.15
CA SER A 455 6.84 -12.13 -2.08
C SER A 455 7.47 -11.08 -1.16
N ILE A 456 6.70 -10.59 -0.18
CA ILE A 456 7.04 -9.36 0.52
C ILE A 456 8.27 -9.56 1.42
N TYR A 457 9.27 -8.69 1.23
CA TYR A 457 10.59 -8.79 1.81
C TYR A 457 10.55 -8.97 3.33
N LYS A 458 11.31 -9.97 3.81
CA LYS A 458 11.41 -10.35 5.24
C LYS A 458 10.05 -10.47 5.95
N ASN A 459 9.00 -10.92 5.24
CA ASN A 459 7.64 -11.09 5.78
C ASN A 459 7.02 -9.79 6.34
N SER A 460 7.43 -8.63 5.79
CA SER A 460 6.84 -7.34 6.14
C SER A 460 5.41 -7.18 5.59
N ASP A 461 4.84 -6.02 5.87
CA ASP A 461 3.62 -5.58 5.21
C ASP A 461 3.93 -4.78 3.93
N SER A 462 2.99 -4.74 2.98
CA SER A 462 3.02 -3.84 1.82
C SER A 462 1.60 -3.37 1.46
N THR A 463 1.47 -2.16 0.91
CA THR A 463 0.19 -1.54 0.53
C THR A 463 0.16 -1.12 -0.94
N LEU A 464 -0.84 -1.59 -1.69
CA LEU A 464 -1.20 -1.01 -2.98
C LEU A 464 -2.30 0.03 -2.78
N LEU A 465 -1.99 1.29 -3.06
CA LEU A 465 -2.93 2.41 -3.03
C LEU A 465 -3.27 2.83 -4.47
N LEU A 466 -4.53 2.64 -4.87
CA LEU A 466 -5.05 3.06 -6.17
C LEU A 466 -5.89 4.33 -6.01
N LYS A 467 -5.53 5.40 -6.74
CA LYS A 467 -6.24 6.68 -6.73
C LYS A 467 -6.66 7.04 -8.15
N ALA A 468 -7.96 7.17 -8.39
CA ALA A 468 -8.51 7.51 -9.70
C ALA A 468 -9.50 8.66 -9.61
N MET A 469 -9.42 9.59 -10.57
CA MET A 469 -10.41 10.67 -10.73
C MET A 469 -11.65 10.22 -11.53
N ASN A 470 -11.70 8.94 -11.90
CA ASN A 470 -12.74 8.26 -12.66
C ASN A 470 -12.82 6.80 -12.15
N ASN A 471 -13.11 5.83 -13.02
CA ASN A 471 -13.32 4.43 -12.62
C ASN A 471 -12.05 3.68 -12.17
N ILE A 472 -12.26 2.68 -11.31
CA ILE A 472 -11.29 1.61 -11.02
C ILE A 472 -11.94 0.28 -11.39
N ASP A 473 -11.34 -0.43 -12.36
CA ASP A 473 -11.84 -1.68 -12.92
C ASP A 473 -10.84 -2.82 -12.66
N ILE A 474 -11.20 -3.79 -11.83
CA ILE A 474 -10.42 -5.00 -11.55
C ILE A 474 -11.10 -6.18 -12.24
N ASN A 475 -10.41 -6.85 -13.15
CA ASN A 475 -11.04 -7.84 -14.03
C ASN A 475 -10.07 -8.98 -14.37
N HIS A 476 -10.50 -10.23 -14.16
CA HIS A 476 -9.65 -11.42 -14.32
C HIS A 476 -8.30 -11.30 -13.58
N ALA A 477 -8.34 -10.76 -12.36
CA ALA A 477 -7.19 -10.60 -11.49
C ALA A 477 -7.04 -11.81 -10.56
N ASN A 478 -5.79 -12.24 -10.36
CA ASN A 478 -5.39 -13.24 -9.39
C ASN A 478 -4.32 -12.61 -8.51
N ILE A 479 -4.76 -11.99 -7.42
CA ILE A 479 -3.89 -11.33 -6.46
C ILE A 479 -3.63 -12.32 -5.33
N ASP A 480 -2.39 -12.79 -5.21
CA ASP A 480 -2.05 -13.90 -4.33
C ASP A 480 -0.68 -13.65 -3.66
N THR A 481 -0.69 -13.17 -2.41
CA THR A 481 0.51 -13.11 -1.58
C THR A 481 0.64 -14.36 -0.71
N GLN A 482 1.87 -14.87 -0.62
CA GLN A 482 2.24 -16.04 0.18
C GLN A 482 3.26 -15.70 1.27
N GLN A 483 3.88 -14.52 1.21
CA GLN A 483 4.87 -14.03 2.17
C GLN A 483 4.61 -12.56 2.46
N GLY A 484 4.49 -12.21 3.73
CA GLY A 484 4.03 -10.90 4.19
C GLY A 484 2.55 -10.64 3.88
N ARG A 485 2.04 -9.52 4.39
CA ARG A 485 0.62 -9.14 4.29
C ARG A 485 0.44 -8.05 3.24
N LEU A 486 -0.57 -8.19 2.39
CA LEU A 486 -0.87 -7.21 1.35
C LEU A 486 -2.14 -6.43 1.69
N TYR A 487 -2.02 -5.11 1.75
CA TYR A 487 -3.14 -4.19 1.90
C TYR A 487 -3.52 -3.60 0.54
N LEU A 488 -4.81 -3.58 0.23
CA LEU A 488 -5.35 -3.04 -1.02
C LEU A 488 -6.31 -1.88 -0.69
N ALA A 489 -5.87 -0.65 -0.92
CA ALA A 489 -6.62 0.57 -0.63
C ALA A 489 -7.00 1.29 -1.94
N MET A 490 -8.25 1.72 -2.05
CA MET A 490 -8.78 2.29 -3.29
C MET A 490 -9.59 3.57 -3.00
N GLU A 491 -9.25 4.64 -3.70
CA GLU A 491 -9.93 5.93 -3.61
C GLU A 491 -10.46 6.36 -4.97
N LEU A 492 -11.77 6.59 -5.02
CA LEU A 492 -12.43 7.31 -6.09
C LEU A 492 -12.45 8.80 -5.71
N LEU A 493 -11.86 9.65 -6.55
CA LEU A 493 -11.71 11.10 -6.32
C LEU A 493 -12.62 11.95 -7.23
N GLY A 494 -13.23 11.31 -8.24
CA GLY A 494 -14.08 11.98 -9.23
C GLY A 494 -15.34 12.59 -8.62
N ARG A 495 -15.83 13.68 -9.23
CA ARG A 495 -17.13 14.30 -8.91
C ARG A 495 -18.27 13.79 -9.81
N ASP A 496 -17.94 13.15 -10.93
CA ASP A 496 -18.90 12.73 -11.97
C ASP A 496 -19.36 11.26 -11.80
N ALA A 497 -19.84 10.91 -10.60
CA ALA A 497 -20.35 9.58 -10.24
C ALA A 497 -19.42 8.41 -10.66
N PRO A 498 -18.17 8.36 -10.15
CA PRO A 498 -17.19 7.34 -10.51
C PRO A 498 -17.69 5.94 -10.13
N ARG A 499 -17.21 4.91 -10.85
CA ARG A 499 -17.59 3.51 -10.61
C ARG A 499 -16.41 2.65 -10.20
N PHE A 500 -16.70 1.69 -9.35
CA PHE A 500 -15.79 0.60 -9.04
C PHE A 500 -16.36 -0.71 -9.61
N GLY A 501 -15.57 -1.40 -10.44
CA GLY A 501 -15.89 -2.73 -10.95
C GLY A 501 -14.88 -3.77 -10.46
N PHE A 502 -15.35 -4.90 -9.96
CA PHE A 502 -14.51 -6.04 -9.60
C PHE A 502 -15.14 -7.34 -10.08
N VAL A 503 -14.51 -7.98 -11.07
CA VAL A 503 -15.15 -9.07 -11.84
C VAL A 503 -14.19 -10.27 -12.03
N ASN A 504 -14.72 -11.49 -11.94
CA ASN A 504 -14.07 -12.76 -12.30
C ASN A 504 -12.67 -12.94 -11.67
N SER A 505 -12.53 -12.70 -10.37
CA SER A 505 -11.21 -12.52 -9.75
C SER A 505 -11.07 -13.23 -8.40
N ARG A 506 -9.83 -13.60 -8.07
CA ARG A 506 -9.45 -14.22 -6.79
C ARG A 506 -8.48 -13.33 -6.03
N ILE A 507 -8.70 -13.21 -4.73
CA ILE A 507 -7.83 -12.52 -3.79
C ILE A 507 -7.42 -13.45 -2.65
N ASN A 508 -6.11 -13.54 -2.42
CA ASN A 508 -5.49 -14.00 -1.18
C ASN A 508 -4.53 -12.91 -0.66
N LEU A 509 -4.84 -12.30 0.49
CA LEU A 509 -4.05 -11.22 1.09
C LEU A 509 -3.14 -11.66 2.24
N ASN A 510 -3.11 -12.96 2.56
CA ASN A 510 -2.33 -13.53 3.66
C ASN A 510 -2.51 -12.74 4.98
N LYS A 511 -3.77 -12.57 5.41
CA LYS A 511 -4.18 -11.79 6.59
C LYS A 511 -4.01 -10.26 6.44
N GLY A 512 -3.81 -9.78 5.21
CA GLY A 512 -4.01 -8.38 4.84
C GLY A 512 -5.48 -8.03 4.62
N SER A 513 -5.73 -6.78 4.25
CA SER A 513 -7.09 -6.20 4.20
C SER A 513 -7.34 -5.45 2.88
N TRP A 514 -8.61 -5.40 2.47
CA TRP A 514 -9.05 -4.73 1.24
C TRP A 514 -10.07 -3.63 1.56
N GLY A 515 -9.99 -2.47 0.90
CA GLY A 515 -11.04 -1.48 1.04
C GLY A 515 -11.09 -0.37 -0.01
N LEU A 516 -12.25 0.26 -0.06
CA LEU A 516 -12.69 1.25 -1.05
C LEU A 516 -13.47 2.38 -0.36
N GLU A 517 -13.13 3.63 -0.65
CA GLU A 517 -13.98 4.77 -0.32
C GLU A 517 -13.93 5.90 -1.35
N HIS A 518 -14.83 6.87 -1.20
CA HIS A 518 -14.70 8.18 -1.85
C HIS A 518 -13.68 9.04 -1.10
N GLY A 519 -12.63 9.45 -1.82
CA GLY A 519 -11.52 10.28 -1.34
C GLY A 519 -11.59 11.71 -1.86
N GLY A 520 -10.86 12.62 -1.21
CA GLY A 520 -10.84 14.03 -1.59
C GLY A 520 -10.67 14.95 -0.38
N ILE A 521 -10.88 16.25 -0.57
CA ILE A 521 -10.95 17.23 0.53
C ILE A 521 -12.33 17.11 1.17
N ARG A 522 -12.38 17.02 2.52
CA ARG A 522 -13.61 17.00 3.31
C ARG A 522 -13.68 18.27 4.17
N TYR A 523 -14.83 18.93 4.17
CA TYR A 523 -15.12 20.06 5.04
C TYR A 523 -15.81 19.55 6.32
N TYR A 524 -15.32 20.01 7.47
CA TYR A 524 -15.75 19.53 8.79
C TYR A 524 -16.25 20.70 9.64
N ASP A 525 -17.42 20.48 10.23
CA ASP A 525 -18.08 21.43 11.11
C ASP A 525 -17.31 21.58 12.45
N TYR A 526 -17.01 22.82 12.82
CA TYR A 526 -16.04 23.14 13.86
C TYR A 526 -16.59 22.85 15.27
N GLY A 527 -16.21 21.70 15.82
CA GLY A 527 -16.60 21.23 17.15
C GLY A 527 -17.52 20.01 17.15
N SER A 528 -18.18 19.67 16.04
CA SER A 528 -19.03 18.47 15.93
C SER A 528 -18.32 17.27 15.30
N ASN A 529 -17.21 17.49 14.58
CA ASN A 529 -16.43 16.44 13.89
C ASN A 529 -17.24 15.67 12.81
N LEU A 530 -18.29 16.29 12.26
CA LEU A 530 -19.13 15.75 11.19
C LEU A 530 -18.79 16.43 9.84
N GLU A 531 -19.04 15.73 8.73
CA GLU A 531 -18.82 16.26 7.39
C GLU A 531 -19.96 17.25 7.04
N GLU A 532 -19.61 18.42 6.48
CA GLU A 532 -20.59 19.48 6.14
C GLU A 532 -21.37 19.18 4.86
N GLU A 533 -20.73 18.47 3.93
CA GLU A 533 -21.28 18.09 2.62
C GLU A 533 -21.36 16.55 2.52
N ALA A 534 -22.33 16.06 1.73
CA ALA A 534 -22.36 14.66 1.35
C ALA A 534 -21.17 14.34 0.43
N ARG A 535 -20.61 13.14 0.54
CA ARG A 535 -19.61 12.67 -0.42
C ARG A 535 -20.25 12.49 -1.80
N THR A 536 -19.45 12.58 -2.86
CA THR A 536 -19.95 12.27 -4.20
C THR A 536 -20.38 10.80 -4.24
N PRO A 537 -21.60 10.49 -4.75
CA PRO A 537 -22.07 9.12 -4.88
C PRO A 537 -21.14 8.30 -5.78
N PHE A 538 -20.92 7.04 -5.43
CA PHE A 538 -20.20 6.08 -6.27
C PHE A 538 -20.84 4.69 -6.15
N THR A 539 -20.97 4.03 -7.29
CA THR A 539 -21.49 2.66 -7.37
C THR A 539 -20.32 1.67 -7.39
N ALA A 540 -20.38 0.65 -6.54
CA ALA A 540 -19.44 -0.45 -6.49
C ALA A 540 -20.11 -1.76 -6.90
N SER A 541 -19.52 -2.47 -7.86
CA SER A 541 -20.06 -3.70 -8.43
C SER A 541 -19.05 -4.85 -8.35
N PHE A 542 -19.40 -5.90 -7.62
CA PHE A 542 -18.63 -7.13 -7.46
C PHE A 542 -19.33 -8.26 -8.17
N LYS A 543 -18.61 -9.04 -8.99
CA LYS A 543 -19.16 -10.19 -9.68
C LYS A 543 -18.17 -11.36 -9.74
N ASP A 544 -18.63 -12.54 -9.34
CA ASP A 544 -17.86 -13.79 -9.42
C ASP A 544 -16.47 -13.65 -8.75
N ILE A 545 -16.48 -13.22 -7.48
CA ILE A 545 -15.29 -12.91 -6.68
C ILE A 545 -15.05 -13.99 -5.62
N SER A 546 -13.80 -14.41 -5.47
CA SER A 546 -13.35 -15.31 -4.40
C SER A 546 -12.38 -14.61 -3.45
N LEU A 547 -12.69 -14.63 -2.15
CA LEU A 547 -11.89 -14.05 -1.07
C LEU A 547 -11.37 -15.16 -0.14
N GLU A 548 -10.05 -15.25 -0.01
CA GLU A 548 -9.34 -16.18 0.85
C GLU A 548 -8.36 -15.41 1.76
N ASN A 549 -8.26 -15.77 3.04
CA ASN A 549 -7.34 -15.15 4.02
C ASN A 549 -7.33 -13.60 4.00
N VAL A 550 -8.49 -12.97 3.85
CA VAL A 550 -8.69 -11.53 4.01
C VAL A 550 -9.12 -11.27 5.45
N ASP A 551 -8.51 -10.31 6.13
CA ASP A 551 -8.85 -9.97 7.52
C ASP A 551 -9.99 -8.94 7.61
N ASP A 552 -9.97 -7.92 6.75
CA ASP A 552 -11.01 -6.90 6.68
C ASP A 552 -11.35 -6.59 5.21
N LEU A 553 -12.65 -6.51 4.89
CA LEU A 553 -13.21 -5.96 3.66
C LEU A 553 -14.04 -4.73 4.02
N VAL A 554 -13.61 -3.55 3.56
CA VAL A 554 -14.17 -2.26 3.99
C VAL A 554 -14.66 -1.45 2.79
N ILE A 555 -15.96 -1.16 2.72
CA ILE A 555 -16.54 -0.26 1.70
C ILE A 555 -17.32 0.83 2.42
N ASN A 556 -16.95 2.09 2.16
CA ASN A 556 -17.46 3.24 2.90
C ASN A 556 -17.90 4.39 1.98
N GLY A 557 -19.15 4.83 2.14
CA GLY A 557 -19.73 6.01 1.46
C GLY A 557 -20.21 5.79 0.02
N PHE A 558 -20.60 4.57 -0.35
CA PHE A 558 -21.21 4.26 -1.65
C PHE A 558 -22.65 4.78 -1.74
N ASP A 559 -23.15 5.00 -2.96
CA ASP A 559 -24.60 5.11 -3.22
C ASP A 559 -25.22 3.72 -3.40
N LYS A 560 -24.56 2.88 -4.18
CA LYS A 560 -25.02 1.54 -4.51
C LYS A 560 -23.89 0.52 -4.46
N LEU A 561 -24.16 -0.58 -3.77
CA LEU A 561 -23.28 -1.74 -3.70
C LEU A 561 -23.99 -2.97 -4.28
N GLU A 562 -23.54 -3.45 -5.43
CA GLU A 562 -23.99 -4.70 -6.03
C GLU A 562 -22.92 -5.78 -5.80
N MET A 563 -23.28 -6.93 -5.23
CA MET A 563 -22.43 -8.10 -5.10
C MET A 563 -23.17 -9.34 -5.66
N ASP A 564 -22.63 -9.97 -6.68
CA ASP A 564 -23.21 -11.18 -7.30
C ASP A 564 -22.16 -12.31 -7.34
N GLY A 565 -22.50 -13.49 -6.83
CA GLY A 565 -21.60 -14.66 -6.86
C GLY A 565 -20.33 -14.53 -6.00
N LEU A 566 -20.34 -13.71 -4.94
CA LEU A 566 -19.20 -13.58 -4.02
C LEU A 566 -19.06 -14.85 -3.15
N LYS A 567 -17.85 -15.38 -3.05
CA LYS A 567 -17.49 -16.50 -2.18
C LYS A 567 -16.39 -16.10 -1.22
N SER A 568 -16.67 -16.15 0.08
CA SER A 568 -15.69 -15.85 1.14
C SER A 568 -15.47 -17.05 2.05
N GLN A 569 -14.21 -17.32 2.37
CA GLN A 569 -13.82 -18.31 3.37
C GLN A 569 -12.71 -17.74 4.28
N GLY A 570 -12.84 -17.99 5.59
CA GLY A 570 -11.86 -17.60 6.59
C GLY A 570 -12.50 -16.68 7.61
N ARG A 571 -11.80 -15.61 8.01
CA ARG A 571 -12.18 -14.79 9.17
C ARG A 571 -12.62 -13.37 8.84
N THR A 572 -12.87 -13.07 7.57
CA THR A 572 -13.09 -11.73 7.04
C THR A 572 -14.10 -10.92 7.84
N ASN A 573 -13.70 -9.73 8.28
CA ASN A 573 -14.61 -8.70 8.77
C ASN A 573 -15.24 -7.97 7.58
N PHE A 574 -16.55 -8.08 7.38
CA PHE A 574 -17.25 -7.32 6.35
C PHE A 574 -17.80 -6.02 6.95
N TYR A 575 -17.32 -4.89 6.44
CA TYR A 575 -17.79 -3.56 6.82
C TYR A 575 -18.31 -2.82 5.59
N LEU A 576 -19.63 -2.87 5.38
CA LEU A 576 -20.31 -2.31 4.21
C LEU A 576 -21.24 -1.17 4.67
N ASN A 577 -20.80 0.08 4.49
CA ASN A 577 -21.44 1.26 5.07
C ASN A 577 -21.67 2.38 4.04
N GLY A 578 -22.94 2.71 3.76
CA GLY A 578 -23.32 3.83 2.88
C GLY A 578 -23.24 5.22 3.53
N GLY A 579 -23.10 5.29 4.87
CA GLY A 579 -23.14 6.53 5.65
C GLY A 579 -24.55 6.98 6.04
N TYR A 580 -24.62 7.98 6.92
CA TYR A 580 -25.89 8.53 7.42
C TYR A 580 -25.85 10.05 7.58
N ALA A 581 -27.03 10.66 7.57
CA ALA A 581 -27.25 12.07 7.88
C ALA A 581 -27.65 12.25 9.35
N ASN A 582 -27.31 13.41 9.91
CA ASN A 582 -27.60 13.83 11.26
C ASN A 582 -28.01 15.32 11.24
N GLN A 583 -29.18 15.70 11.76
CA GLN A 583 -29.59 17.11 11.83
C GLN A 583 -29.03 17.78 13.09
N VAL A 584 -28.18 18.80 12.91
CA VAL A 584 -27.63 19.62 13.98
C VAL A 584 -28.29 21.00 13.92
N GLY A 585 -29.36 21.18 14.68
CA GLY A 585 -30.23 22.35 14.59
C GLY A 585 -30.94 22.40 13.24
N ASN A 586 -30.69 23.45 12.44
CA ASN A 586 -31.23 23.60 11.09
C ASN A 586 -30.28 23.06 9.99
N ALA A 587 -29.12 22.52 10.35
CA ALA A 587 -28.10 22.09 9.40
C ALA A 587 -27.97 20.57 9.35
N THR A 588 -28.07 20.00 8.14
CA THR A 588 -27.73 18.59 7.93
C THR A 588 -26.20 18.43 7.98
N ARG A 589 -25.77 17.33 8.61
CA ARG A 589 -24.37 16.89 8.72
C ARG A 589 -24.27 15.43 8.32
N TYR A 590 -23.13 15.03 7.79
CA TYR A 590 -22.90 13.70 7.24
C TYR A 590 -21.89 12.93 8.07
N VAL A 591 -22.17 11.64 8.27
CA VAL A 591 -21.35 10.75 9.10
C VAL A 591 -20.99 9.50 8.31
N TYR A 592 -19.69 9.36 8.10
CA TYR A 592 -19.04 8.16 7.60
C TYR A 592 -18.04 7.63 8.63
N ALA A 593 -17.66 6.37 8.46
CA ALA A 593 -17.05 5.51 9.47
C ALA A 593 -15.81 6.09 10.17
N PHE A 594 -14.66 6.01 9.51
CA PHE A 594 -13.33 6.24 10.11
C PHE A 594 -12.82 7.67 9.86
N LYS A 595 -12.35 8.31 10.94
CA LYS A 595 -11.70 9.63 10.95
C LYS A 595 -10.58 9.63 11.99
N LYS A 596 -9.39 10.07 11.62
CA LYS A 596 -8.26 10.38 12.52
C LYS A 596 -8.42 11.82 13.03
N ASP A 597 -8.31 12.04 14.34
CA ASP A 597 -8.55 13.36 14.96
C ASP A 597 -7.49 14.42 14.58
N SER A 598 -6.33 14.02 14.04
CA SER A 598 -5.15 14.88 13.86
C SER A 598 -4.89 15.40 12.44
N GLU A 599 -5.57 14.89 11.40
CA GLU A 599 -5.13 15.09 10.00
C GLU A 599 -6.21 15.63 9.05
N ARG A 600 -5.77 16.49 8.12
CA ARG A 600 -6.60 17.03 7.02
C ARG A 600 -6.62 16.15 5.77
N SER A 601 -5.83 15.07 5.74
CA SER A 601 -5.70 14.15 4.61
C SER A 601 -6.54 12.91 4.83
N ASN A 602 -7.39 12.56 3.86
CA ASN A 602 -8.27 11.41 3.99
C ASN A 602 -7.63 10.08 3.59
N THR A 603 -6.54 10.11 2.82
CA THR A 603 -5.83 8.91 2.35
C THR A 603 -5.23 8.08 3.49
N GLU A 604 -4.83 8.73 4.59
CA GLU A 604 -4.31 8.01 5.74
C GLU A 604 -5.44 7.30 6.52
N ASN A 605 -6.67 7.83 6.50
CA ASN A 605 -7.80 7.24 7.23
C ASN A 605 -8.19 5.83 6.75
N LEU A 606 -8.28 5.60 5.42
CA LEU A 606 -8.58 4.26 4.89
C LEU A 606 -7.41 3.28 5.13
N ILE A 607 -6.18 3.72 4.87
CA ILE A 607 -4.99 2.86 5.08
C ILE A 607 -4.85 2.49 6.56
N ASP A 608 -5.00 3.45 7.47
CA ASP A 608 -4.97 3.23 8.91
C ASP A 608 -6.10 2.27 9.35
N ARG A 609 -7.30 2.35 8.74
CA ARG A 609 -8.41 1.39 8.99
C ARG A 609 -8.09 -0.02 8.49
N LEU A 610 -7.42 -0.17 7.35
CA LEU A 610 -7.07 -1.48 6.78
C LEU A 610 -5.90 -2.13 7.52
N MET A 611 -4.91 -1.35 7.94
CA MET A 611 -3.72 -1.80 8.66
C MET A 611 -3.95 -2.12 10.15
N ARG A 612 -5.18 -1.95 10.68
CA ARG A 612 -5.48 -2.24 12.10
C ARG A 612 -5.21 -3.68 12.51
N SER A 613 -5.32 -4.66 11.60
CA SER A 613 -5.11 -6.06 11.97
C SER A 613 -3.69 -6.30 12.50
N ASN A 614 -3.56 -6.93 13.67
CA ASN A 614 -2.27 -7.39 14.19
C ASN A 614 -1.70 -8.53 13.33
N LYS A 615 -0.37 -8.74 13.34
CA LYS A 615 0.23 -9.95 12.77
C LYS A 615 -0.15 -11.20 13.58
N GLU A 616 -0.15 -11.08 14.90
CA GLU A 616 -0.58 -12.13 15.85
C GLU A 616 -1.89 -11.75 16.54
N HIS A 617 -2.83 -12.69 16.63
CA HIS A 617 -4.20 -12.44 17.12
C HIS A 617 -4.48 -13.05 18.50
N GLY A 618 -3.45 -13.54 19.20
CA GLY A 618 -3.59 -14.27 20.46
C GLY A 618 -4.18 -13.45 21.62
N TYR A 619 -4.03 -12.11 21.58
CA TYR A 619 -4.60 -11.20 22.57
C TYR A 619 -5.68 -10.31 21.95
N ARG A 620 -5.33 -9.59 20.87
CA ARG A 620 -6.24 -8.66 20.16
C ARG A 620 -6.15 -8.85 18.66
N ARG A 621 -7.28 -8.72 17.96
CA ARG A 621 -7.34 -8.78 16.49
C ARG A 621 -6.93 -7.46 15.86
N TRP A 622 -7.36 -6.33 16.42
CA TRP A 622 -6.85 -5.01 16.03
C TRP A 622 -5.80 -4.48 17.02
N ALA A 623 -4.77 -3.83 16.48
CA ALA A 623 -3.74 -3.12 17.22
C ALA A 623 -4.37 -2.10 18.16
N PHE A 624 -3.86 -2.01 19.39
CA PHE A 624 -4.33 -1.02 20.35
C PHE A 624 -3.84 0.37 19.94
N SER A 625 -4.77 1.32 19.90
CA SER A 625 -4.52 2.75 19.72
C SER A 625 -5.69 3.52 20.33
N THR A 626 -5.40 4.69 20.92
CA THR A 626 -6.45 5.58 21.46
C THR A 626 -7.50 5.95 20.40
N ASP A 627 -7.09 6.03 19.15
CA ASP A 627 -7.95 6.46 18.04
C ASP A 627 -8.81 5.28 17.55
N VAL A 628 -8.32 4.05 17.67
CA VAL A 628 -9.11 2.84 17.41
C VAL A 628 -10.16 2.64 18.49
N GLU A 629 -9.80 2.76 19.79
CA GLU A 629 -10.78 2.64 20.89
C GLU A 629 -11.89 3.70 20.80
N LYS A 630 -11.53 4.97 20.56
CA LYS A 630 -12.53 6.03 20.31
C LYS A 630 -13.34 5.78 19.04
N GLY A 631 -12.67 5.32 17.98
CA GLY A 631 -13.25 5.09 16.65
C GLY A 631 -14.35 4.04 16.65
N VAL A 632 -14.23 2.96 17.43
CA VAL A 632 -15.24 1.89 17.51
C VAL A 632 -16.63 2.43 17.86
N LYS A 633 -16.73 3.42 18.75
CA LYS A 633 -18.02 4.03 19.08
C LYS A 633 -18.67 4.68 17.85
N ARG A 634 -17.89 5.39 17.02
CA ARG A 634 -18.37 6.03 15.79
C ARG A 634 -18.65 5.02 14.68
N GLU A 635 -17.78 4.03 14.51
CA GLU A 635 -17.85 3.04 13.42
C GLU A 635 -18.93 1.98 13.61
N PHE A 636 -19.35 1.72 14.85
CA PHE A 636 -20.32 0.67 15.19
C PHE A 636 -21.43 1.17 16.12
N VAL A 637 -21.11 1.52 17.37
CA VAL A 637 -22.12 1.74 18.45
C VAL A 637 -23.13 2.84 18.09
N ASN A 638 -22.66 3.96 17.52
CA ASN A 638 -23.50 5.07 17.06
C ASN A 638 -24.49 4.69 15.94
N MET A 639 -24.23 3.59 15.22
CA MET A 639 -25.04 3.09 14.11
C MET A 639 -26.00 1.98 14.55
N PHE A 640 -26.05 1.62 15.84
CA PHE A 640 -26.99 0.64 16.39
C PHE A 640 -27.62 1.13 17.70
N ASP A 641 -26.94 0.94 18.83
CA ASP A 641 -27.43 1.23 20.18
C ASP A 641 -27.85 2.69 20.37
N LEU A 642 -27.10 3.63 19.77
CA LEU A 642 -27.40 5.06 19.83
C LEU A 642 -28.11 5.58 18.57
N TRP A 643 -28.77 4.70 17.79
CA TRP A 643 -29.60 5.11 16.66
C TRP A 643 -30.89 5.77 17.16
N ALA A 644 -30.89 7.10 17.11
CA ALA A 644 -31.97 7.97 17.57
C ALA A 644 -32.21 9.10 16.57
N GLU A 645 -33.36 9.76 16.66
CA GLU A 645 -33.54 11.03 15.96
C GLU A 645 -32.49 12.03 16.50
N PRO A 646 -31.81 12.80 15.63
CA PRO A 646 -32.23 13.09 14.25
C PRO A 646 -31.37 12.38 13.18
N TYR A 647 -31.05 11.10 13.36
CA TYR A 647 -30.30 10.31 12.38
C TYR A 647 -31.20 9.72 11.30
N SER A 648 -30.74 9.74 10.06
CA SER A 648 -31.43 9.13 8.92
C SER A 648 -30.46 8.56 7.89
N HIS A 649 -30.83 7.47 7.22
CA HIS A 649 -30.02 6.89 6.15
C HIS A 649 -29.88 7.84 4.97
N LEU A 650 -28.70 7.84 4.34
CA LEU A 650 -28.53 8.40 3.01
C LEU A 650 -29.23 7.52 1.98
N ASP A 651 -29.56 8.05 0.80
CA ASP A 651 -30.24 7.28 -0.26
C ASP A 651 -29.28 6.23 -0.86
N THR A 652 -29.26 5.06 -0.22
CA THR A 652 -28.19 4.07 -0.36
C THR A 652 -28.75 2.65 -0.42
N GLU A 653 -28.13 1.79 -1.23
CA GLU A 653 -28.62 0.43 -1.51
C GLU A 653 -27.49 -0.61 -1.45
N ILE A 654 -27.70 -1.70 -0.70
CA ILE A 654 -26.86 -2.91 -0.72
C ILE A 654 -27.66 -4.04 -1.36
N ASN A 655 -27.14 -4.62 -2.44
CA ASN A 655 -27.71 -5.75 -3.16
C ASN A 655 -26.73 -6.91 -3.18
N ILE A 656 -27.02 -7.99 -2.44
CA ILE A 656 -26.17 -9.19 -2.39
C ILE A 656 -26.96 -10.37 -2.97
N LYS A 657 -26.43 -10.98 -4.03
CA LYS A 657 -27.08 -11.99 -4.87
C LYS A 657 -26.20 -13.22 -4.99
N ASN A 658 -26.82 -14.40 -4.94
CA ASN A 658 -26.18 -15.70 -5.24
C ASN A 658 -24.84 -15.96 -4.51
N SER A 659 -24.66 -15.39 -3.31
CA SER A 659 -23.36 -15.30 -2.63
C SER A 659 -23.27 -16.21 -1.40
N LEU A 660 -22.06 -16.64 -1.06
CA LEU A 660 -21.77 -17.54 0.06
C LEU A 660 -20.64 -16.98 0.94
N PHE A 661 -20.98 -16.70 2.19
CA PHE A 661 -20.07 -16.18 3.20
C PHE A 661 -19.87 -17.23 4.30
N ASN A 662 -18.68 -17.81 4.39
CA ASN A 662 -18.29 -18.69 5.48
C ASN A 662 -17.23 -17.98 6.33
N ILE A 663 -17.64 -17.53 7.52
CA ILE A 663 -16.91 -16.58 8.37
C ILE A 663 -16.67 -17.21 9.74
N ASN A 664 -15.40 -17.31 10.14
CA ASN A 664 -14.96 -17.85 11.43
C ASN A 664 -14.32 -16.71 12.24
N ASP A 665 -14.87 -16.36 13.41
CA ASP A 665 -14.39 -15.27 14.30
C ASP A 665 -14.33 -13.86 13.66
N GLY A 666 -14.97 -13.66 12.51
CA GLY A 666 -15.20 -12.36 11.88
C GLY A 666 -16.48 -11.67 12.36
N PHE A 667 -16.84 -10.59 11.67
CA PHE A 667 -18.14 -9.93 11.80
C PHE A 667 -18.69 -9.50 10.44
N VAL A 668 -19.99 -9.22 10.39
CA VAL A 668 -20.69 -8.61 9.25
C VAL A 668 -21.43 -7.35 9.72
N HIS A 669 -21.16 -6.22 9.08
CA HIS A 669 -21.83 -4.93 9.27
C HIS A 669 -22.38 -4.47 7.92
N LEU A 670 -23.70 -4.43 7.77
CA LEU A 670 -24.39 -3.88 6.60
C LEU A 670 -25.22 -2.66 7.01
N MET A 671 -24.91 -1.50 6.43
CA MET A 671 -25.64 -0.25 6.68
C MET A 671 -25.94 0.48 5.36
N ALA A 672 -27.21 0.58 5.02
CA ALA A 672 -27.75 1.36 3.89
C ALA A 672 -29.26 1.55 4.07
N LYS A 673 -29.88 2.50 3.36
CA LYS A 673 -31.34 2.71 3.42
C LYS A 673 -32.12 1.47 3.00
N ASN A 674 -31.66 0.76 1.98
CA ASN A 674 -32.23 -0.49 1.49
C ASN A 674 -31.16 -1.59 1.44
N ILE A 675 -31.48 -2.79 1.92
CA ILE A 675 -30.58 -3.95 1.92
C ILE A 675 -31.35 -5.16 1.38
N HIS A 676 -31.01 -5.62 0.18
CA HIS A 676 -31.62 -6.80 -0.45
C HIS A 676 -30.62 -7.95 -0.50
N LEU A 677 -30.96 -9.07 0.16
CA LEU A 677 -30.21 -10.32 0.13
C LEU A 677 -31.05 -11.36 -0.63
N THR A 678 -30.52 -11.87 -1.75
CA THR A 678 -31.23 -12.80 -2.63
C THR A 678 -30.39 -14.06 -2.90
N ASN A 679 -30.95 -15.26 -2.75
CA ASN A 679 -30.26 -16.55 -2.94
C ASN A 679 -28.90 -16.64 -2.21
N SER A 680 -28.76 -16.00 -1.05
CA SER A 680 -27.47 -15.78 -0.40
C SER A 680 -27.41 -16.39 1.00
N ASN A 681 -26.25 -16.94 1.34
CA ASN A 681 -26.02 -17.68 2.59
C ASN A 681 -24.89 -17.02 3.40
N PHE A 682 -25.18 -16.67 4.64
CA PHE A 682 -24.21 -16.16 5.61
C PHE A 682 -24.08 -17.16 6.76
N ASN A 683 -22.93 -17.84 6.84
CA ASN A 683 -22.55 -18.72 7.93
C ASN A 683 -21.44 -18.04 8.73
N LEU A 684 -21.75 -17.62 9.96
CA LEU A 684 -20.82 -16.97 10.88
C LEU A 684 -20.73 -17.79 12.16
N ASP A 685 -19.63 -18.50 12.37
CA ASP A 685 -19.35 -19.25 13.59
C ASP A 685 -18.21 -18.51 14.37
N TYR A 686 -18.27 -18.47 15.71
CA TYR A 686 -17.25 -17.80 16.54
C TYR A 686 -16.98 -18.48 17.89
N ASP A 687 -15.70 -18.64 18.22
CA ASP A 687 -15.17 -19.30 19.44
C ASP A 687 -13.97 -18.53 20.06
N ARG A 688 -13.49 -17.46 19.41
CA ARG A 688 -12.38 -16.65 19.94
C ARG A 688 -12.80 -15.90 21.21
N ASP A 689 -12.01 -16.06 22.27
CA ASP A 689 -12.04 -15.20 23.46
C ASP A 689 -11.73 -13.75 23.08
N ILE A 690 -12.67 -12.86 23.40
CA ILE A 690 -12.61 -11.41 23.17
C ILE A 690 -12.69 -10.61 24.49
N SER A 691 -12.62 -11.27 25.65
CA SER A 691 -12.68 -10.63 26.97
C SER A 691 -11.62 -9.52 27.19
N LEU A 692 -10.47 -9.62 26.52
CA LEU A 692 -9.37 -8.66 26.55
C LEU A 692 -9.24 -7.83 25.26
N ASP A 693 -10.15 -8.04 24.31
CA ASP A 693 -10.26 -7.33 23.03
C ASP A 693 -11.45 -6.38 23.06
N SER A 694 -11.33 -5.30 23.84
CA SER A 694 -12.35 -4.25 24.00
C SER A 694 -13.00 -3.80 22.69
N THR A 695 -12.22 -3.72 21.60
CA THR A 695 -12.76 -3.29 20.30
C THR A 695 -13.66 -4.35 19.67
N HIS A 696 -13.34 -5.65 19.78
CA HIS A 696 -14.18 -6.72 19.25
C HIS A 696 -15.29 -7.17 20.22
N ALA A 697 -15.15 -6.91 21.52
CA ALA A 697 -16.22 -7.09 22.49
C ALA A 697 -17.37 -6.09 22.28
N ASN A 698 -17.07 -4.86 21.86
CA ASN A 698 -18.04 -3.77 21.75
C ASN A 698 -18.72 -3.67 20.36
N ILE A 699 -18.64 -4.71 19.53
CA ILE A 699 -19.24 -4.74 18.19
C ILE A 699 -20.13 -5.97 17.98
N ASN A 700 -21.13 -5.82 17.11
CA ASN A 700 -22.02 -6.90 16.75
C ASN A 700 -21.27 -7.96 15.92
N LYS A 701 -21.60 -9.25 16.09
CA LYS A 701 -21.09 -10.29 15.17
C LYS A 701 -21.80 -10.18 13.81
N PHE A 702 -23.11 -9.89 13.81
CA PHE A 702 -23.88 -9.60 12.62
C PHE A 702 -24.79 -8.38 12.87
N GLY A 703 -24.61 -7.31 12.11
CA GLY A 703 -25.35 -6.06 12.24
C GLY A 703 -26.01 -5.66 10.93
N LEU A 704 -27.32 -5.43 10.97
CA LEU A 704 -28.12 -4.88 9.88
C LEU A 704 -28.73 -3.54 10.31
N ASN A 705 -28.47 -2.47 9.57
CA ASN A 705 -29.16 -1.19 9.76
C ASN A 705 -29.69 -0.66 8.42
N GLY A 706 -31.01 -0.78 8.21
CA GLY A 706 -31.69 -0.43 6.97
C GLY A 706 -33.06 -1.07 6.82
N ASN A 707 -33.73 -0.83 5.69
CA ASN A 707 -34.90 -1.62 5.28
C ASN A 707 -34.41 -2.91 4.60
N VAL A 708 -34.54 -4.04 5.27
CA VAL A 708 -33.98 -5.33 4.86
C VAL A 708 -35.02 -6.16 4.10
N VAL A 709 -34.62 -6.78 2.99
CA VAL A 709 -35.35 -7.84 2.30
C VAL A 709 -34.47 -9.08 2.24
N LEU A 710 -34.96 -10.19 2.79
CA LEU A 710 -34.41 -11.54 2.61
C LEU A 710 -35.28 -12.28 1.60
N ASP A 711 -34.68 -12.75 0.51
CA ASP A 711 -35.36 -13.52 -0.52
C ASP A 711 -34.59 -14.81 -0.79
N ASN A 712 -35.20 -15.96 -0.43
CA ASN A 712 -34.55 -17.29 -0.46
C ASN A 712 -33.12 -17.24 0.12
N SER A 713 -32.96 -16.56 1.27
CA SER A 713 -31.66 -16.24 1.86
C SER A 713 -31.61 -16.61 3.33
N HIS A 714 -30.44 -17.09 3.77
CA HIS A 714 -30.27 -17.71 5.07
C HIS A 714 -29.09 -17.09 5.81
N ILE A 715 -29.34 -16.67 7.05
CA ILE A 715 -28.31 -16.14 7.96
C ILE A 715 -28.21 -17.08 9.16
N LYS A 716 -27.00 -17.53 9.46
CA LYS A 716 -26.66 -18.44 10.55
C LYS A 716 -25.51 -17.82 11.35
N VAL A 717 -25.76 -17.46 12.62
CA VAL A 717 -24.79 -16.83 13.52
C VAL A 717 -24.66 -17.67 14.77
N VAL A 718 -23.48 -18.23 15.06
CA VAL A 718 -23.29 -19.23 16.12
C VAL A 718 -22.06 -18.93 16.97
N GLY A 719 -22.31 -18.56 18.23
CA GLY A 719 -21.29 -18.54 19.27
C GLY A 719 -21.09 -19.90 19.91
N ALA A 720 -19.84 -20.20 20.27
CA ALA A 720 -19.52 -21.31 21.15
C ALA A 720 -20.12 -21.14 22.56
N GLU A 721 -20.37 -22.24 23.24
CA GLU A 721 -20.95 -22.27 24.60
C GLU A 721 -19.88 -21.98 25.68
N LYS A 722 -19.28 -20.79 25.59
CA LYS A 722 -18.20 -20.33 26.48
C LYS A 722 -18.36 -18.84 26.83
N THR A 723 -17.97 -18.47 28.05
CA THR A 723 -17.89 -17.08 28.48
C THR A 723 -16.74 -16.35 27.76
N GLY A 724 -16.81 -15.02 27.68
CA GLY A 724 -15.76 -14.20 27.03
C GLY A 724 -15.75 -14.21 25.49
N VAL A 725 -16.56 -15.05 24.85
CA VAL A 725 -16.64 -15.19 23.37
C VAL A 725 -17.74 -14.32 22.73
N SER A 726 -18.80 -14.04 23.48
CA SER A 726 -19.97 -13.26 23.01
C SER A 726 -19.76 -11.75 23.16
N PRO A 727 -20.41 -10.90 22.34
CA PRO A 727 -20.32 -9.45 22.46
C PRO A 727 -20.79 -8.91 23.83
N ASN A 728 -20.24 -7.77 24.22
CA ASN A 728 -20.49 -7.12 25.51
C ASN A 728 -21.80 -6.32 25.49
N PRO A 729 -22.85 -6.75 26.23
CA PRO A 729 -24.14 -6.08 26.20
C PRO A 729 -24.13 -4.69 26.85
N ASN A 730 -23.14 -4.37 27.69
CA ASN A 730 -22.99 -3.04 28.30
C ASN A 730 -22.63 -1.93 27.29
N TRP A 731 -22.16 -2.31 26.10
CA TRP A 731 -21.96 -1.41 24.94
C TRP A 731 -23.09 -1.55 23.91
N GLY A 732 -24.15 -2.26 24.29
CA GLY A 732 -25.30 -2.55 23.45
C GLY A 732 -25.06 -3.61 22.38
N ALA A 733 -23.86 -4.20 22.30
CA ALA A 733 -23.53 -5.16 21.26
C ALA A 733 -24.29 -6.50 21.42
N ALA A 734 -24.58 -7.15 20.29
CA ALA A 734 -25.32 -8.42 20.22
C ALA A 734 -24.70 -9.38 19.19
N GLY A 735 -25.00 -10.67 19.27
CA GLY A 735 -24.63 -11.63 18.21
C GLY A 735 -25.28 -11.26 16.89
N PHE A 736 -26.57 -10.92 16.93
CA PHE A 736 -27.32 -10.35 15.82
C PHE A 736 -28.04 -9.07 16.26
N PHE A 737 -27.84 -7.96 15.55
CA PHE A 737 -28.52 -6.69 15.82
C PHE A 737 -29.22 -6.19 14.54
N LEU A 738 -30.54 -5.98 14.61
CA LEU A 738 -31.33 -5.33 13.56
C LEU A 738 -31.81 -3.93 13.98
N VAL A 739 -31.62 -2.97 13.09
CA VAL A 739 -32.19 -1.60 13.12
C VAL A 739 -32.95 -1.39 11.81
N GLY A 740 -34.23 -1.05 11.91
CA GLY A 740 -35.13 -0.91 10.74
C GLY A 740 -35.95 -2.17 10.43
N ASP A 741 -36.78 -2.09 9.38
CA ASP A 741 -37.73 -3.13 8.97
C ASP A 741 -37.03 -4.34 8.33
N LEU A 742 -37.66 -5.51 8.42
CA LEU A 742 -37.21 -6.73 7.74
C LEU A 742 -38.39 -7.48 7.09
N LEU A 743 -38.29 -7.72 5.78
CA LEU A 743 -39.23 -8.52 4.98
C LEU A 743 -38.55 -9.83 4.52
N GLY A 744 -39.06 -10.97 4.94
CA GLY A 744 -38.65 -12.29 4.43
C GLY A 744 -39.59 -12.84 3.36
N LYS A 745 -39.00 -13.50 2.37
CA LYS A 745 -39.67 -14.16 1.23
C LYS A 745 -39.09 -15.54 0.99
N ASN A 746 -39.86 -16.40 0.32
CA ASN A 746 -39.37 -17.64 -0.28
C ASN A 746 -38.55 -18.51 0.69
N GLN A 747 -39.10 -18.73 1.91
CA GLN A 747 -38.49 -19.56 2.96
C GLN A 747 -37.14 -19.06 3.50
N SER A 748 -36.95 -17.74 3.53
CA SER A 748 -35.77 -17.13 4.15
C SER A 748 -35.70 -17.44 5.65
N SER A 749 -34.49 -17.49 6.22
CA SER A 749 -34.31 -17.85 7.63
C SER A 749 -33.19 -17.14 8.35
N ILE A 750 -33.38 -16.88 9.65
CA ILE A 750 -32.35 -16.39 10.56
C ILE A 750 -32.21 -17.39 11.72
N TYR A 751 -31.01 -17.94 11.91
CA TYR A 751 -30.64 -18.74 13.07
C TYR A 751 -29.54 -18.02 13.86
N VAL A 752 -29.78 -17.81 15.16
CA VAL A 752 -28.80 -17.21 16.08
C VAL A 752 -28.61 -18.13 17.28
N LYS A 753 -27.36 -18.43 17.63
CA LYS A 753 -26.98 -19.11 18.88
C LYS A 753 -25.92 -18.28 19.61
N GLN A 754 -26.08 -18.11 20.92
CA GLN A 754 -25.17 -17.35 21.77
C GLN A 754 -25.08 -17.93 23.20
N HIS A 755 -24.04 -17.56 23.94
CA HIS A 755 -23.80 -18.06 25.31
C HIS A 755 -23.95 -17.02 26.42
N THR A 756 -23.64 -15.75 26.17
CA THR A 756 -23.85 -14.65 27.15
C THR A 756 -24.21 -13.36 26.40
N GLY A 757 -24.89 -12.42 27.05
CA GLY A 757 -25.39 -11.18 26.46
C GLY A 757 -26.62 -11.38 25.55
N TYR A 758 -26.90 -10.39 24.71
CA TYR A 758 -28.04 -10.41 23.78
C TYR A 758 -27.75 -11.28 22.54
N GLY A 759 -28.52 -12.36 22.35
CA GLY A 759 -28.47 -13.20 21.15
C GLY A 759 -28.92 -12.43 19.90
N PHE A 760 -30.20 -12.12 19.82
CA PHE A 760 -30.81 -11.24 18.82
C PHE A 760 -31.34 -10.00 19.51
N ARG A 761 -30.85 -8.80 19.15
CA ARG A 761 -31.38 -7.52 19.63
C ARG A 761 -32.06 -6.72 18.51
N THR A 762 -33.15 -6.04 18.85
CA THR A 762 -33.74 -4.97 18.06
C THR A 762 -33.80 -3.66 18.86
N ASP A 763 -33.39 -2.56 18.23
CA ASP A 763 -33.50 -1.23 18.83
C ASP A 763 -33.73 -0.13 17.79
N THR A 764 -34.58 0.83 18.12
CA THR A 764 -34.49 2.23 17.69
C THR A 764 -35.08 3.07 18.81
N ASN A 765 -34.61 4.29 19.03
CA ASN A 765 -35.20 5.13 20.07
C ASN A 765 -36.59 5.71 19.72
N ASN A 766 -37.00 5.72 18.44
CA ASN A 766 -38.14 6.53 17.97
C ASN A 766 -39.09 5.91 16.92
N GLN A 767 -38.78 4.77 16.31
CA GLN A 767 -39.58 4.14 15.25
C GLN A 767 -39.98 2.71 15.64
N ALA A 768 -41.19 2.26 15.28
CA ALA A 768 -41.57 0.86 15.46
C ALA A 768 -40.85 -0.01 14.42
N ILE A 769 -40.43 -1.22 14.80
CA ILE A 769 -39.77 -2.18 13.90
C ILE A 769 -40.79 -3.22 13.44
N SER A 770 -40.87 -3.50 12.13
CA SER A 770 -41.66 -4.61 11.59
C SER A 770 -40.77 -5.70 10.98
N ILE A 771 -40.84 -6.90 11.57
CA ILE A 771 -40.22 -8.13 11.07
C ILE A 771 -41.33 -9.00 10.48
N ARG A 772 -41.33 -9.24 9.17
CA ARG A 772 -42.49 -9.87 8.51
C ARG A 772 -42.18 -10.83 7.37
N GLY A 773 -43.01 -11.85 7.21
CA GLY A 773 -43.11 -12.66 5.99
C GLY A 773 -44.03 -12.02 4.95
N GLU A 774 -43.72 -12.18 3.67
CA GLU A 774 -44.49 -11.57 2.57
C GLU A 774 -45.94 -12.06 2.47
N THR A 775 -46.16 -13.38 2.56
CA THR A 775 -47.49 -14.00 2.36
C THR A 775 -47.97 -14.82 3.56
N GLY A 776 -47.06 -15.42 4.33
CA GLY A 776 -47.40 -16.18 5.54
C GLY A 776 -46.18 -16.67 6.34
N PRO A 777 -46.39 -17.31 7.51
CA PRO A 777 -45.33 -17.75 8.44
C PRO A 777 -44.13 -18.46 7.82
N LYS A 778 -44.36 -19.22 6.74
CA LYS A 778 -43.32 -20.00 6.05
C LYS A 778 -42.32 -19.17 5.24
N ASP A 779 -42.60 -17.89 4.99
CA ASP A 779 -41.71 -17.02 4.22
C ASP A 779 -40.51 -16.53 5.03
N LEU A 780 -40.64 -16.50 6.37
CA LEU A 780 -39.58 -16.07 7.29
C LEU A 780 -39.59 -16.92 8.57
N SER A 781 -38.55 -17.73 8.74
CA SER A 781 -38.29 -18.49 9.97
C SER A 781 -37.17 -17.86 10.79
N ILE A 782 -37.43 -17.51 12.04
CA ILE A 782 -36.44 -16.95 12.97
C ILE A 782 -36.31 -17.88 14.17
N LYS A 783 -35.08 -18.30 14.48
CA LYS A 783 -34.80 -19.11 15.65
C LYS A 783 -33.61 -18.57 16.42
N VAL A 784 -33.80 -18.36 17.72
CA VAL A 784 -32.79 -17.78 18.61
C VAL A 784 -32.58 -18.71 19.80
N VAL A 785 -31.32 -19.09 20.03
CA VAL A 785 -30.91 -20.00 21.10
C VAL A 785 -29.92 -19.28 22.02
N SER A 786 -30.36 -18.94 23.23
CA SER A 786 -29.43 -18.59 24.32
C SER A 786 -29.04 -19.86 25.06
N THR A 787 -27.77 -20.01 25.39
CA THR A 787 -27.27 -21.08 26.28
C THR A 787 -26.82 -20.53 27.64
N ALA A 788 -27.12 -19.25 27.91
CA ALA A 788 -26.76 -18.57 29.15
C ALA A 788 -27.49 -19.14 30.37
N GLY A 789 -26.79 -19.13 31.51
CA GLY A 789 -27.38 -19.47 32.82
C GLY A 789 -28.39 -18.42 33.29
N ALA A 790 -29.01 -18.65 34.44
CA ALA A 790 -29.72 -17.58 35.14
C ALA A 790 -28.73 -16.49 35.57
N ALA A 791 -29.13 -15.21 35.45
CA ALA A 791 -28.30 -14.06 35.79
C ALA A 791 -27.73 -14.19 37.22
N ARG A 792 -26.41 -14.03 37.36
CA ARG A 792 -25.74 -14.08 38.66
C ARG A 792 -26.04 -12.80 39.45
N ALA A 793 -26.35 -12.98 40.73
CA ALA A 793 -26.32 -11.89 41.70
C ALA A 793 -24.87 -11.68 42.16
N ASP A 794 -24.15 -10.76 41.52
CA ASP A 794 -22.82 -10.37 41.96
C ASP A 794 -22.93 -9.52 43.23
N VAL A 795 -22.50 -10.09 44.36
CA VAL A 795 -22.53 -9.40 45.65
C VAL A 795 -21.39 -8.39 45.70
N SER A 796 -21.70 -7.13 45.37
CA SER A 796 -20.78 -6.02 45.61
C SER A 796 -20.55 -5.85 47.12
N PRO A 797 -19.30 -5.81 47.61
CA PRO A 797 -19.01 -5.60 49.04
C PRO A 797 -19.55 -4.28 49.61
N THR A 798 -19.90 -3.31 48.76
CA THR A 798 -20.38 -1.99 49.17
C THR A 798 -21.79 -1.65 48.70
N ASN A 799 -22.27 -2.26 47.60
CA ASN A 799 -23.50 -1.81 46.92
C ASN A 799 -24.63 -2.86 46.87
N GLY A 800 -24.46 -4.04 47.48
CA GLY A 800 -25.46 -5.11 47.45
C GLY A 800 -25.41 -5.96 46.17
N PRO A 801 -26.44 -6.79 45.90
CA PRO A 801 -26.48 -7.63 44.70
C PRO A 801 -26.68 -6.78 43.44
N ILE A 802 -25.72 -6.86 42.54
CA ILE A 802 -25.81 -6.36 41.16
C ILE A 802 -26.22 -7.56 40.30
N TYR A 803 -27.32 -7.43 39.57
CA TYR A 803 -27.71 -8.41 38.56
C TYR A 803 -27.20 -7.93 37.20
N ASP A 804 -26.47 -8.77 36.48
CA ASP A 804 -26.19 -8.52 35.07
C ASP A 804 -27.45 -8.91 34.27
N ASP A 805 -28.37 -7.96 34.13
CA ASP A 805 -29.72 -8.20 33.59
C ASP A 805 -29.76 -8.46 32.07
N ALA A 806 -28.60 -8.55 31.41
CA ALA A 806 -28.44 -8.47 29.96
C ALA A 806 -28.22 -9.80 29.22
N ASP A 807 -28.33 -10.95 29.91
CA ASP A 807 -28.40 -12.27 29.27
C ASP A 807 -29.81 -12.55 28.74
N ALA A 808 -30.02 -12.50 27.42
CA ALA A 808 -31.32 -12.82 26.81
C ALA A 808 -31.16 -13.43 25.41
N GLY A 809 -32.01 -14.42 25.08
CA GLY A 809 -32.11 -14.96 23.73
C GLY A 809 -32.48 -13.85 22.73
N PHE A 810 -33.70 -13.34 22.83
CA PHE A 810 -34.17 -12.18 22.08
C PHE A 810 -34.39 -10.97 23.01
N ALA A 811 -34.04 -9.76 22.57
CA ALA A 811 -34.31 -8.52 23.29
C ALA A 811 -34.85 -7.41 22.37
N ALA A 812 -36.07 -6.95 22.63
CA ALA A 812 -36.58 -5.69 22.10
C ALA A 812 -36.35 -4.58 23.14
N THR A 813 -35.37 -3.71 22.90
CA THR A 813 -35.09 -2.55 23.76
C THR A 813 -35.73 -1.25 23.25
N ASN A 814 -36.28 -1.27 22.03
CA ASN A 814 -37.01 -0.18 21.38
C ASN A 814 -38.29 0.22 22.16
N PRO A 815 -38.42 1.48 22.67
CA PRO A 815 -39.61 1.95 23.38
C PRO A 815 -40.88 2.14 22.52
N LYS A 816 -40.78 1.98 21.18
CA LYS A 816 -41.93 1.89 20.26
C LYS A 816 -42.35 0.45 19.94
N GLY A 817 -41.59 -0.54 20.37
CA GLY A 817 -41.84 -1.95 20.17
C GLY A 817 -41.39 -2.53 18.82
N THR A 818 -41.39 -3.85 18.76
CA THR A 818 -41.09 -4.69 17.58
C THR A 818 -42.29 -5.59 17.30
N SER A 819 -42.76 -5.59 16.05
CA SER A 819 -43.85 -6.44 15.57
C SER A 819 -43.35 -7.57 14.69
N PHE A 820 -43.91 -8.76 14.88
CA PHE A 820 -43.67 -9.95 14.08
C PHE A 820 -44.96 -10.29 13.31
N VAL A 821 -44.94 -10.22 11.98
CA VAL A 821 -46.15 -10.40 11.14
C VAL A 821 -45.91 -11.51 10.12
N ASN A 822 -46.78 -12.52 10.00
CA ASN A 822 -46.58 -13.63 9.06
C ASN A 822 -45.20 -14.34 9.25
N THR A 823 -44.80 -14.66 10.47
CA THR A 823 -43.49 -15.28 10.75
C THR A 823 -43.61 -16.61 11.51
N THR A 824 -42.62 -17.49 11.39
CA THR A 824 -42.40 -18.60 12.35
C THR A 824 -41.24 -18.23 13.25
N VAL A 825 -41.46 -18.21 14.57
CA VAL A 825 -40.46 -17.76 15.56
C VAL A 825 -40.30 -18.78 16.68
N GLU A 826 -39.06 -19.14 17.01
CA GLU A 826 -38.72 -20.07 18.09
C GLU A 826 -37.59 -19.52 18.98
N PHE A 827 -37.91 -19.21 20.24
CA PHE A 827 -36.96 -18.69 21.25
C PHE A 827 -36.60 -19.78 22.27
N ILE A 828 -35.33 -20.20 22.36
CA ILE A 828 -34.90 -21.30 23.25
C ILE A 828 -33.83 -20.80 24.22
N ALA A 829 -34.07 -20.95 25.52
CA ALA A 829 -33.10 -20.72 26.59
C ALA A 829 -33.17 -21.86 27.63
N PRO A 830 -32.37 -22.93 27.48
CA PRO A 830 -32.53 -24.14 28.28
C PRO A 830 -31.92 -24.02 29.69
N ASN A 831 -31.05 -23.04 29.94
CA ASN A 831 -30.10 -23.04 31.06
C ASN A 831 -30.38 -21.99 32.16
N GLY A 832 -31.39 -21.12 32.00
CA GLY A 832 -31.86 -20.21 33.06
C GLY A 832 -32.04 -18.75 32.64
N ALA A 833 -31.43 -18.31 31.53
CA ALA A 833 -31.69 -16.99 30.98
C ALA A 833 -33.12 -16.87 30.39
N PRO A 834 -33.69 -15.65 30.33
CA PRO A 834 -34.88 -15.34 29.54
C PRO A 834 -34.71 -15.73 28.06
N ALA A 835 -35.72 -16.41 27.50
CA ALA A 835 -35.78 -16.68 26.06
C ALA A 835 -36.03 -15.40 25.25
N TYR A 836 -36.83 -14.48 25.81
CA TYR A 836 -37.14 -13.18 25.21
C TYR A 836 -37.37 -12.10 26.28
N LEU A 837 -37.08 -10.84 25.94
CA LEU A 837 -37.46 -9.66 26.73
C LEU A 837 -38.45 -8.81 25.93
N GLY A 838 -39.66 -8.64 26.47
CA GLY A 838 -40.80 -7.97 25.82
C GLY A 838 -41.28 -6.67 26.47
N GLY A 839 -40.56 -6.13 27.46
CA GLY A 839 -40.94 -4.89 28.13
C GLY A 839 -39.88 -4.41 29.13
N ASN A 840 -39.89 -3.12 29.45
CA ASN A 840 -39.07 -2.52 30.50
C ASN A 840 -40.00 -1.77 31.48
N GLY A 841 -39.70 -1.81 32.78
CA GLY A 841 -40.61 -1.48 33.90
C GLY A 841 -41.15 -0.04 33.92
N GLY A 842 -42.09 0.27 33.03
CA GLY A 842 -42.69 1.59 32.84
C GLY A 842 -43.23 1.83 31.43
N TYR A 843 -42.76 1.08 30.43
CA TYR A 843 -43.28 1.06 29.06
C TYR A 843 -44.03 -0.27 28.84
N GLY A 844 -45.24 -0.22 28.30
CA GLY A 844 -46.05 -1.43 28.05
C GLY A 844 -45.44 -2.34 26.98
N SER A 845 -46.00 -3.55 26.82
CA SER A 845 -45.60 -4.58 25.85
C SER A 845 -44.92 -4.05 24.58
N LEU A 846 -43.60 -4.29 24.48
CA LEU A 846 -42.74 -3.93 23.35
C LEU A 846 -42.69 -5.03 22.27
N LEU A 847 -43.46 -6.10 22.41
CA LEU A 847 -43.57 -7.19 21.44
C LEU A 847 -45.02 -7.43 21.00
N SER A 848 -45.23 -7.53 19.69
CA SER A 848 -46.50 -7.97 19.11
C SER A 848 -46.29 -9.06 18.05
N PHE A 849 -47.26 -9.97 17.95
CA PHE A 849 -47.24 -11.09 17.01
C PHE A 849 -48.56 -11.15 16.23
N GLU A 850 -48.53 -11.00 14.92
CA GLU A 850 -49.73 -11.04 14.06
C GLU A 850 -49.59 -12.17 13.04
N ASN A 851 -50.60 -13.04 12.96
CA ASN A 851 -50.62 -14.20 12.05
C ASN A 851 -49.28 -14.98 12.04
N SER A 852 -48.69 -15.20 13.22
CA SER A 852 -47.34 -15.76 13.37
C SER A 852 -47.34 -16.99 14.27
N ASP A 853 -46.56 -18.01 13.87
CA ASP A 853 -46.36 -19.25 14.61
C ASP A 853 -45.21 -19.07 15.61
N VAL A 854 -45.54 -18.74 16.86
CA VAL A 854 -44.55 -18.37 17.88
C VAL A 854 -44.45 -19.44 18.96
N SER A 855 -43.22 -19.86 19.27
CA SER A 855 -42.95 -20.81 20.34
C SER A 855 -41.71 -20.43 21.16
N PHE A 856 -41.67 -20.86 22.42
CA PHE A 856 -40.54 -20.57 23.30
C PHE A 856 -40.28 -21.66 24.34
N PHE A 857 -39.03 -21.78 24.80
CA PHE A 857 -38.65 -22.52 25.99
C PHE A 857 -37.75 -21.65 26.87
N GLU A 858 -38.11 -21.48 28.13
CA GLU A 858 -37.23 -20.95 29.18
C GLU A 858 -37.49 -21.69 30.50
N GLN A 859 -36.50 -21.67 31.40
CA GLN A 859 -36.73 -22.05 32.79
C GLN A 859 -37.56 -20.96 33.51
N PRO A 860 -38.19 -21.24 34.67
CA PRO A 860 -38.84 -20.22 35.47
C PRO A 860 -37.90 -19.05 35.78
N ARG A 861 -38.30 -17.84 35.40
CA ARG A 861 -37.51 -16.62 35.56
C ARG A 861 -37.24 -16.29 37.03
N VAL A 862 -36.02 -15.84 37.31
CA VAL A 862 -35.59 -15.36 38.65
C VAL A 862 -35.55 -13.83 38.71
N ASN A 863 -35.15 -13.17 37.62
CA ASN A 863 -35.26 -11.72 37.37
C ASN A 863 -36.18 -11.46 36.15
N ASN A 864 -36.35 -10.20 35.73
CA ASN A 864 -37.09 -9.84 34.51
C ASN A 864 -38.54 -10.39 34.41
N LEU A 865 -39.20 -10.56 35.57
CA LEU A 865 -40.56 -11.09 35.70
C LEU A 865 -41.62 -10.24 34.99
N ASN A 866 -41.41 -8.92 34.93
CA ASN A 866 -42.32 -7.97 34.28
C ASN A 866 -42.06 -7.82 32.77
N ALA A 867 -40.96 -8.39 32.26
CA ALA A 867 -40.54 -8.27 30.85
C ALA A 867 -41.06 -9.42 29.97
N VAL A 868 -42.25 -9.94 30.29
CA VAL A 868 -42.93 -11.06 29.61
C VAL A 868 -44.13 -10.64 28.76
N GLU A 869 -44.58 -9.38 28.86
CA GLU A 869 -45.78 -8.94 28.17
C GLU A 869 -45.60 -8.97 26.64
N THR A 870 -46.57 -9.59 25.96
CA THR A 870 -46.64 -9.68 24.50
C THR A 870 -48.09 -9.49 24.05
N THR A 871 -48.30 -9.01 22.82
CA THR A 871 -49.62 -8.75 22.26
C THR A 871 -49.89 -9.54 20.98
N GLY A 872 -51.17 -9.80 20.68
CA GLY A 872 -51.59 -10.51 19.48
C GLY A 872 -51.63 -12.03 19.64
N SER A 873 -50.91 -12.75 18.78
CA SER A 873 -50.92 -14.21 18.65
C SER A 873 -50.32 -14.87 19.90
N PRO A 874 -50.95 -15.91 20.47
CA PRO A 874 -50.47 -16.53 21.70
C PRO A 874 -49.17 -17.30 21.47
N MET A 875 -48.15 -17.02 22.30
CA MET A 875 -46.89 -17.76 22.27
C MET A 875 -47.06 -19.16 22.88
N ARG A 876 -46.61 -20.20 22.15
CA ARG A 876 -46.67 -21.58 22.62
C ARG A 876 -45.42 -21.94 23.43
N GLN A 877 -45.57 -22.14 24.73
CA GLN A 877 -44.48 -22.70 25.54
C GLN A 877 -44.22 -24.16 25.12
N LEU A 878 -42.96 -24.48 24.82
CA LEU A 878 -42.51 -25.83 24.49
C LEU A 878 -42.35 -26.66 25.77
N SER A 879 -42.66 -27.95 25.70
CA SER A 879 -42.22 -28.89 26.73
C SER A 879 -40.71 -29.13 26.64
N ARG A 880 -40.09 -29.59 27.75
CA ARG A 880 -38.66 -29.98 27.77
C ARG A 880 -38.31 -30.99 26.67
N ARG A 881 -39.23 -31.90 26.36
CA ARG A 881 -39.05 -32.89 25.27
C ARG A 881 -39.03 -32.22 23.89
N GLU A 882 -39.96 -31.32 23.61
CA GLU A 882 -40.02 -30.63 22.32
C GLU A 882 -38.81 -29.71 22.11
N MET A 883 -38.34 -29.04 23.17
CA MET A 883 -37.11 -28.26 23.18
C MET A 883 -35.89 -29.15 22.87
N LEU A 884 -35.74 -30.29 23.55
CA LEU A 884 -34.64 -31.22 23.26
C LEU A 884 -34.69 -31.71 21.81
N GLN A 885 -35.88 -32.07 21.31
CA GLN A 885 -36.04 -32.44 19.91
C GLN A 885 -35.76 -31.28 18.93
N ALA A 886 -35.95 -30.02 19.34
CA ALA A 886 -35.58 -28.84 18.55
C ALA A 886 -34.06 -28.63 18.51
N LEU A 887 -33.36 -28.85 19.63
CA LEU A 887 -31.90 -28.83 19.70
C LEU A 887 -31.26 -30.01 18.96
N ASP A 888 -31.80 -31.22 19.10
CA ASP A 888 -31.36 -32.41 18.35
C ASP A 888 -31.38 -32.13 16.84
N ARG A 889 -32.50 -31.61 16.32
CA ARG A 889 -32.65 -31.21 14.90
C ARG A 889 -31.62 -30.17 14.45
N LEU A 890 -31.24 -29.22 15.31
CA LEU A 890 -30.24 -28.20 15.00
C LEU A 890 -28.82 -28.76 14.96
N ASN A 891 -28.53 -29.74 15.81
CA ASN A 891 -27.24 -30.42 15.87
C ASN A 891 -27.10 -31.55 14.83
N GLY A 892 -28.11 -31.73 13.95
CA GLY A 892 -28.15 -32.84 12.98
C GLY A 892 -28.40 -34.22 13.60
N ILE A 893 -28.80 -34.27 14.86
CA ILE A 893 -29.05 -35.49 15.63
C ILE A 893 -30.49 -35.96 15.37
N SER A 894 -30.69 -37.27 15.24
CA SER A 894 -32.03 -37.85 15.15
C SER A 894 -32.81 -37.57 16.45
N PRO A 895 -34.01 -36.94 16.40
CA PRO A 895 -34.70 -36.48 17.60
C PRO A 895 -34.93 -37.60 18.63
N SER A 896 -34.54 -37.33 19.87
CA SER A 896 -34.68 -38.26 20.97
C SER A 896 -36.14 -38.68 21.20
N ASN A 897 -36.38 -39.99 21.10
CA ASN A 897 -37.71 -40.63 21.21
C ASN A 897 -38.03 -41.11 22.65
N LEU A 898 -37.38 -40.53 23.65
CA LEU A 898 -37.61 -40.87 25.06
C LEU A 898 -39.05 -40.57 25.50
N SER A 899 -39.62 -41.46 26.30
CA SER A 899 -40.97 -41.29 26.84
C SER A 899 -40.99 -40.23 27.95
N SER A 900 -42.17 -39.68 28.22
CA SER A 900 -42.38 -38.75 29.35
C SER A 900 -42.03 -39.38 30.70
N SER A 901 -42.15 -40.72 30.84
CA SER A 901 -41.76 -41.45 32.05
C SER A 901 -40.24 -41.60 32.19
N GLN A 902 -39.50 -41.77 31.07
CA GLN A 902 -38.03 -41.83 31.07
C GLN A 902 -37.42 -40.46 31.39
N LEU A 903 -38.00 -39.37 30.88
CA LEU A 903 -37.61 -38.01 31.23
C LEU A 903 -37.99 -37.61 32.67
N GLY A 904 -39.09 -38.14 33.20
CA GLY A 904 -39.55 -37.90 34.57
C GLY A 904 -38.67 -38.53 35.64
N GLN A 905 -38.12 -39.72 35.41
CA GLN A 905 -37.23 -40.39 36.38
C GLN A 905 -35.90 -39.66 36.62
N ILE A 906 -35.49 -38.76 35.73
CA ILE A 906 -34.32 -37.89 35.90
C ILE A 906 -34.64 -36.67 36.79
N ALA A 907 -35.92 -36.30 36.94
CA ALA A 907 -36.33 -35.13 37.71
C ALA A 907 -36.33 -35.35 39.23
N ASP A 908 -36.45 -36.60 39.71
CA ASP A 908 -36.46 -36.93 41.15
C ASP A 908 -35.05 -36.89 41.81
N GLN A 909 -33.98 -36.63 41.06
CA GLN A 909 -32.64 -36.37 41.62
C GLN A 909 -32.33 -34.88 41.79
N GLN A 910 -33.29 -34.15 42.37
CA GLN A 910 -33.25 -32.68 42.50
C GLN A 910 -32.33 -32.16 43.63
N ALA A 911 -31.19 -32.82 43.89
CA ALA A 911 -30.31 -32.54 45.03
C ALA A 911 -28.79 -32.57 44.77
N VAL A 912 -28.32 -32.90 43.55
CA VAL A 912 -26.86 -32.96 43.24
C VAL A 912 -26.54 -32.39 41.85
N PHE A 913 -27.00 -31.18 41.56
CA PHE A 913 -26.59 -30.41 40.36
C PHE A 913 -26.23 -28.97 40.72
N GLU A 914 -25.44 -28.79 41.79
CA GLU A 914 -24.57 -27.61 41.91
C GLU A 914 -23.25 -27.90 41.19
N ASN A 915 -22.81 -26.97 40.33
CA ASN A 915 -21.48 -26.94 39.70
C ASN A 915 -21.05 -28.20 38.90
N GLN A 916 -21.82 -28.59 37.88
CA GLN A 916 -21.23 -29.18 36.68
C GLN A 916 -21.75 -28.48 35.42
N SER A 917 -20.80 -28.07 34.57
CA SER A 917 -21.06 -27.63 33.20
C SER A 917 -21.79 -28.74 32.43
N LEU A 918 -22.70 -28.34 31.54
CA LEU A 918 -23.26 -29.27 30.57
C LEU A 918 -22.16 -29.66 29.56
N VAL A 919 -21.51 -30.79 29.84
CA VAL A 919 -20.53 -31.49 29.00
C VAL A 919 -19.16 -30.80 28.88
N GLU A 920 -18.39 -30.82 29.96
CA GLU A 920 -16.96 -31.16 29.81
C GLU A 920 -16.83 -32.69 29.72
N GLY A 921 -16.30 -33.19 28.59
CA GLY A 921 -16.04 -34.62 28.41
C GLY A 921 -16.92 -35.31 27.38
N ASN A 922 -16.66 -35.03 26.11
CA ASN A 922 -16.70 -36.08 25.07
C ASN A 922 -15.62 -35.79 24.03
N THR A 923 -14.41 -36.31 24.28
CA THR A 923 -13.47 -36.62 23.20
C THR A 923 -14.18 -37.51 22.18
N GLU A 924 -14.04 -37.23 20.88
CA GLU A 924 -14.63 -38.02 19.81
C GLU A 924 -14.50 -39.54 20.05
N GLU A 925 -15.61 -40.20 20.37
CA GLU A 925 -15.63 -41.66 20.41
C GLU A 925 -15.50 -42.19 18.98
N LYS A 926 -14.29 -42.58 18.61
CA LYS A 926 -14.01 -43.26 17.35
C LYS A 926 -14.64 -44.64 17.35
N VAL A 927 -15.90 -44.69 16.89
CA VAL A 927 -16.65 -45.89 16.57
C VAL A 927 -15.89 -46.78 15.59
N VAL A 928 -15.99 -48.09 15.79
CA VAL A 928 -15.40 -49.11 14.91
C VAL A 928 -16.50 -49.61 13.95
N ASN A 929 -16.32 -49.30 12.67
CA ASN A 929 -17.20 -49.77 11.60
C ASN A 929 -16.57 -51.00 10.91
N LEU A 930 -17.42 -52.00 10.65
CA LEU A 930 -17.12 -53.17 9.84
C LEU A 930 -17.83 -53.00 8.50
N GLU A 931 -17.08 -52.89 7.41
CA GLU A 931 -17.67 -52.93 6.05
C GLU A 931 -17.80 -54.36 5.58
N VAL A 932 -19.01 -54.74 5.16
CA VAL A 932 -19.31 -56.01 4.51
C VAL A 932 -19.66 -55.73 3.06
N CYS A 933 -18.77 -56.10 2.14
CA CYS A 933 -18.95 -55.88 0.71
C CYS A 933 -19.37 -57.18 -0.01
N SER A 934 -20.23 -57.04 -1.02
CA SER A 934 -20.59 -58.17 -1.88
C SER A 934 -19.37 -58.65 -2.69
N SER A 935 -19.24 -59.97 -2.86
CA SER A 935 -18.21 -60.57 -3.72
C SER A 935 -18.50 -60.40 -5.22
N GLN A 936 -19.74 -60.08 -5.59
CA GLN A 936 -20.17 -59.91 -6.97
C GLN A 936 -20.24 -58.44 -7.41
N ASP A 937 -20.34 -57.49 -6.47
CA ASP A 937 -20.38 -56.06 -6.77
C ASP A 937 -19.66 -55.27 -5.67
N LYS A 938 -18.49 -54.71 -6.00
CA LYS A 938 -17.59 -54.08 -5.01
C LYS A 938 -18.04 -52.69 -4.56
N ASP A 939 -18.96 -52.08 -5.29
CA ASP A 939 -19.49 -50.75 -4.97
C ASP A 939 -20.73 -50.83 -4.05
N GLN A 940 -21.18 -52.04 -3.69
CA GLN A 940 -22.15 -52.28 -2.62
C GLN A 940 -21.45 -52.88 -1.38
N CYS A 941 -21.00 -51.99 -0.52
CA CYS A 941 -20.55 -52.28 0.84
C CYS A 941 -21.58 -51.74 1.85
N GLU A 942 -22.02 -52.56 2.79
CA GLU A 942 -22.84 -52.15 3.92
C GLU A 942 -21.94 -51.96 5.15
N SER A 943 -22.00 -50.78 5.77
CA SER A 943 -21.14 -50.42 6.91
C SER A 943 -21.91 -50.61 8.22
N ILE A 944 -21.42 -51.51 9.08
CA ILE A 944 -22.07 -51.90 10.33
C ILE A 944 -21.18 -51.45 11.49
N THR A 945 -21.69 -50.55 12.35
CA THR A 945 -20.98 -50.17 13.58
C THR A 945 -21.05 -51.31 14.60
N ILE A 946 -19.88 -51.85 14.99
CA ILE A 946 -19.77 -53.01 15.89
C ILE A 946 -19.35 -52.67 17.32
N GLY A 947 -19.16 -51.38 17.63
CA GLY A 947 -18.94 -50.86 18.98
C GLY A 947 -17.96 -49.68 19.04
N ASP A 948 -17.72 -49.19 20.25
CA ASP A 948 -16.65 -48.25 20.58
C ASP A 948 -15.31 -48.98 20.84
N LYS A 949 -14.23 -48.20 20.99
CA LYS A 949 -12.86 -48.71 21.16
C LYS A 949 -12.59 -49.44 22.50
N ASN A 950 -13.52 -49.39 23.46
CA ASN A 950 -13.46 -50.06 24.76
C ASN A 950 -14.33 -51.33 24.83
N SER A 951 -15.21 -51.54 23.84
CA SER A 951 -16.04 -52.74 23.73
C SER A 951 -15.22 -53.98 23.29
N GLN A 952 -15.32 -55.09 24.03
CA GLN A 952 -14.76 -56.39 23.60
C GLN A 952 -15.68 -57.12 22.60
N SER A 953 -16.02 -56.46 21.49
CA SER A 953 -16.85 -57.03 20.44
C SER A 953 -16.11 -58.14 19.69
N ARG A 954 -16.70 -59.35 19.67
CA ARG A 954 -16.21 -60.49 18.88
C ARG A 954 -17.07 -60.65 17.62
N VAL A 955 -16.43 -60.63 16.46
CA VAL A 955 -17.04 -60.94 15.17
C VAL A 955 -16.70 -62.38 14.80
N SER A 956 -17.71 -63.21 14.50
CA SER A 956 -17.52 -64.51 13.87
C SER A 956 -18.19 -64.52 12.50
N VAL A 957 -17.40 -64.69 11.44
CA VAL A 957 -17.91 -64.88 10.08
C VAL A 957 -18.15 -66.37 9.89
N GLY A 958 -19.40 -66.75 9.52
CA GLY A 958 -19.72 -68.13 9.14
C GLY A 958 -19.17 -68.48 7.76
N GLU A 959 -19.09 -69.76 7.42
CA GLU A 959 -18.64 -70.19 6.10
C GLU A 959 -19.54 -69.63 4.99
N ILE A 960 -18.90 -69.00 4.00
CA ILE A 960 -19.56 -68.47 2.80
C ILE A 960 -19.70 -69.62 1.81
N ASN A 961 -20.93 -70.04 1.53
CA ASN A 961 -21.29 -70.98 0.45
C ASN A 961 -21.55 -70.24 -0.86
#